data_AF-A0AAI8KUZ6-F1
#
_entry.id   AF-A0AAI8KUZ6-F1
#
_cell.length_a   1.000
_cell.length_b   1.000
_cell.length_c   1.000
_cell.angle_alpha   90.00
_cell.angle_beta   90.00
_cell.angle_gamma   90.00
#
_symmetry.space_group_name_H-M   'P 1'
#
loop_
_entity.id
_entity.type
_entity.pdbx_description
1 polymer ?
#
loop_
_entity_poly.entity_id
_entity_poly.type
_entity_poly.pdbx_seq_one_letter_code
_entity_poly.pdbx_strand_id
1 'polypeptide(L)'
;MWDDAFPSFLIGLREGLEAGLIVSILVATLVRAGARSRLPQVWTGVLAAIALALSFGAVLTFTAASLSATAQEAFGGTLSVIAVAFVTAMVFWMRRSAPSLSGEIKDKVTGALGMGAGVLVATSFLAVGREGLETALFLWTTAQAAGESAGPLTGAAIGLVLAAALCWGLYRRVLRINLTKFFTATGAVLIVIAAGVLGYGLRDLQEGGVLPGRTSYAFDLSGSVDAGAWYSTLVQGVLNLTPAMTVLQVLGYGGYLAVVMTLFVRGVRDTAPRRVPTGVPTRVGTETAESAEAPDATDASAATEAGEATEAGEATEAGEAGLPAVQPTQAPRRRPAWLAPVAIVTVPALIAGGAIVLGRPKPAAAETVAVSDKECGKGFSAPKPGRQTFQMHNTGDKTSEVYLVDPATNAVYGEVEGLAPGTTRALVATVAGGTYAWRCVPSSGPAVTSKAVRVSGGGTTQAVVPVSEQDLSGPLRQYRSYVDKGLATLVGQTRTLAADIKGGHLGKARADWLTAHLTYSSLGAAYGTFEDFDQKINGRADGLPDGVHDKDFAGFHRVEYGLWHGESAASLTAPAQQLATEVEGLRKAFPHQDFDPSDLPLRAHEILENTLQFELTGDTDEGSGTNLATADANLAGTRELLTVLRPLLTTRAPHLLPTVDADVARLQTLLDAARHGSTWTPVAQLGATVRAQVSGATGQLLEDLSPVPDLLEIRKSA
;
A
#
# COMPACT_ATOMS: atom_id res chain seq x y z
N MET A 1 4.14 10.82 -20.94
CA MET A 1 4.80 10.11 -19.81
C MET A 1 5.51 11.07 -18.86
N TRP A 2 6.35 12.00 -19.35
CA TRP A 2 6.91 13.05 -18.47
C TRP A 2 5.86 14.07 -18.01
N ASP A 3 4.86 14.30 -18.85
CA ASP A 3 3.79 15.28 -18.68
C ASP A 3 2.95 15.04 -17.40
N ASP A 4 2.57 13.79 -17.14
CA ASP A 4 1.77 13.41 -15.95
C ASP A 4 2.65 13.06 -14.73
N ALA A 5 3.96 12.92 -14.93
CA ALA A 5 4.91 12.59 -13.87
C ALA A 5 5.47 13.83 -13.16
N PHE A 6 5.50 14.98 -13.83
CA PHE A 6 6.13 16.18 -13.31
C PHE A 6 5.50 16.73 -12.02
N PRO A 7 4.16 16.80 -11.87
CA PRO A 7 3.54 17.24 -10.62
C PRO A 7 3.91 16.36 -9.42
N SER A 8 3.77 15.04 -9.58
CA SER A 8 4.13 14.07 -8.56
C SER A 8 5.63 14.02 -8.27
N PHE A 9 6.47 14.31 -9.26
CA PHE A 9 7.91 14.52 -9.05
C PHE A 9 8.20 15.70 -8.12
N LEU A 10 7.56 16.85 -8.34
CA LEU A 10 7.77 18.02 -7.48
C LEU A 10 7.26 17.78 -6.06
N ILE A 11 6.13 17.08 -5.91
CA ILE A 11 5.59 16.65 -4.62
C ILE A 11 6.61 15.73 -3.93
N GLY A 12 7.00 14.61 -4.56
CA GLY A 12 7.96 13.67 -3.97
C GLY A 12 9.31 14.29 -3.64
N LEU A 13 9.80 15.20 -4.49
CA LEU A 13 11.06 15.93 -4.25
C LEU A 13 10.97 16.85 -3.04
N ARG A 14 9.85 17.56 -2.87
CA ARG A 14 9.65 18.49 -1.78
C ARG A 14 9.46 17.76 -0.45
N GLU A 15 8.44 16.93 -0.36
CA GLU A 15 8.07 16.27 0.89
C GLU A 15 9.19 15.30 1.34
N GLY A 16 9.84 14.64 0.37
CA GLY A 16 11.03 13.84 0.62
C GLY A 16 12.21 14.64 1.16
N LEU A 17 12.40 15.89 0.73
CA LEU A 17 13.47 16.75 1.22
C LEU A 17 13.16 17.30 2.61
N GLU A 18 11.90 17.59 2.91
CA GLU A 18 11.44 18.02 4.24
C GLU A 18 11.63 16.91 5.28
N ALA A 19 11.10 15.71 5.00
CA ALA A 19 11.31 14.54 5.84
C ALA A 19 12.81 14.18 5.95
N GLY A 20 13.51 14.17 4.82
CA GLY A 20 14.93 13.83 4.73
C GLY A 20 15.85 14.81 5.47
N LEU A 21 15.51 16.09 5.53
CA LEU A 21 16.27 17.10 6.28
C LEU A 21 16.16 16.84 7.79
N ILE A 22 14.95 16.53 8.29
CA ILE A 22 14.73 16.22 9.70
C ILE A 22 15.52 14.96 10.10
N VAL A 23 15.43 13.90 9.29
CA VAL A 23 16.21 12.66 9.52
C VAL A 23 17.71 12.94 9.47
N SER A 24 18.18 13.74 8.51
CA SER A 24 19.60 14.10 8.39
C SER A 24 20.12 14.85 9.62
N ILE A 25 19.29 15.71 10.21
CA ILE A 25 19.60 16.45 11.44
C ILE A 25 19.70 15.47 12.62
N LEU A 26 18.71 14.59 12.82
CA LEU A 26 18.71 13.59 13.89
C LEU A 26 19.92 12.63 13.77
N VAL A 27 20.25 12.19 12.56
CA VAL A 27 21.43 11.36 12.30
C VAL A 27 22.71 12.14 12.58
N ALA A 28 22.81 13.40 12.13
CA ALA A 28 23.99 14.23 12.36
C ALA A 28 24.23 14.50 13.85
N THR A 29 23.17 14.68 14.65
CA THR A 29 23.29 14.93 16.10
C THR A 29 23.72 13.68 16.85
N LEU A 30 23.15 12.51 16.54
CA LEU A 30 23.55 11.23 17.13
C LEU A 30 25.00 10.86 16.77
N VAL A 31 25.41 11.08 15.52
CA VAL A 31 26.78 10.81 15.07
C VAL A 31 27.78 11.77 15.72
N ARG A 32 27.44 13.05 15.86
CA ARG A 32 28.30 14.06 16.50
C ARG A 32 28.44 13.83 18.01
N ALA A 33 27.41 13.29 18.65
CA ALA A 33 27.43 12.90 20.06
C ALA A 33 28.07 11.52 20.33
N GLY A 34 28.56 10.82 19.31
CA GLY A 34 29.15 9.49 19.45
C GLY A 34 28.15 8.35 19.68
N ALA A 35 26.85 8.63 19.72
CA ALA A 35 25.77 7.68 20.01
C ALA A 35 25.29 6.89 18.77
N ARG A 36 26.22 6.36 17.96
CA ARG A 36 25.88 5.64 16.71
C ARG A 36 25.05 4.37 16.93
N SER A 37 25.15 3.76 18.11
CA SER A 37 24.32 2.61 18.52
C SER A 37 22.83 2.94 18.61
N ARG A 38 22.46 4.24 18.65
CA ARG A 38 21.07 4.70 18.69
C ARG A 38 20.47 5.04 17.32
N LEU A 39 21.22 4.83 16.22
CA LEU A 39 20.73 5.04 14.86
C LEU A 39 19.59 4.09 14.45
N PRO A 40 19.59 2.79 14.84
CA PRO A 40 18.49 1.89 14.51
C PRO A 40 17.12 2.42 14.95
N GLN A 41 17.03 3.10 16.10
CA GLN A 41 15.82 3.68 16.64
C GLN A 41 15.23 4.78 15.73
N VAL A 42 16.09 5.62 15.15
CA VAL A 42 15.66 6.61 14.16
C VAL A 42 15.08 5.90 12.93
N TRP A 43 15.78 4.88 12.43
CA TRP A 43 15.30 4.09 11.28
C TRP A 43 14.02 3.31 11.56
N THR A 44 13.82 2.80 12.77
CA THR A 44 12.55 2.17 13.18
C THR A 44 11.40 3.16 13.09
N GLY A 45 11.59 4.39 13.57
CA GLY A 45 10.57 5.45 13.45
C GLY A 45 10.30 5.86 12.00
N VAL A 46 11.33 5.98 11.18
CA VAL A 46 11.21 6.29 9.74
C VAL A 46 10.48 5.18 8.98
N LEU A 47 10.82 3.92 9.21
CA LEU A 47 10.17 2.78 8.55
C LEU A 47 8.70 2.65 8.97
N ALA A 48 8.39 2.86 10.25
CA ALA A 48 7.02 2.88 10.73
C ALA A 48 6.19 4.02 10.10
N ALA A 49 6.80 5.19 9.89
CA ALA A 49 6.16 6.32 9.23
C ALA A 49 5.89 6.06 7.73
N ILE A 50 6.84 5.42 7.03
CA ILE A 50 6.67 5.02 5.63
C ILE A 50 5.54 3.97 5.51
N ALA A 51 5.53 2.97 6.41
CA ALA A 51 4.46 1.98 6.45
C ALA A 51 3.09 2.64 6.67
N LEU A 52 2.98 3.59 7.61
CA LEU A 52 1.76 4.35 7.83
C LEU A 52 1.30 5.13 6.57
N ALA A 53 2.22 5.81 5.89
CA ALA A 53 1.92 6.57 4.69
C ALA A 53 1.44 5.67 3.53
N LEU A 54 2.07 4.50 3.34
CA LEU A 54 1.65 3.52 2.35
C LEU A 54 0.28 2.92 2.69
N SER A 55 0.06 2.54 3.95
CA SER A 55 -1.24 2.04 4.42
C SER A 55 -2.34 3.10 4.25
N PHE A 56 -2.06 4.37 4.55
CA PHE A 56 -3.02 5.45 4.35
C PHE A 56 -3.37 5.63 2.87
N GLY A 57 -2.38 5.63 1.97
CA GLY A 57 -2.62 5.67 0.53
C GLY A 57 -3.41 4.46 0.01
N ALA A 58 -3.13 3.27 0.54
CA ALA A 58 -3.88 2.06 0.23
C ALA A 58 -5.35 2.17 0.68
N VAL A 59 -5.60 2.61 1.93
CA VAL A 59 -6.95 2.83 2.46
C VAL A 59 -7.73 3.82 1.59
N LEU A 60 -7.13 4.95 1.20
CA LEU A 60 -7.78 5.92 0.30
C LEU A 60 -8.16 5.29 -1.05
N THR A 61 -7.28 4.45 -1.60
CA THR A 61 -7.48 3.79 -2.90
C THR A 61 -8.57 2.71 -2.83
N PHE A 62 -8.49 1.80 -1.85
CA PHE A 62 -9.47 0.73 -1.69
C PHE A 62 -10.84 1.27 -1.26
N THR A 63 -10.88 2.30 -0.41
CA THR A 63 -12.13 2.94 -0.03
C THR A 63 -12.80 3.58 -1.24
N ALA A 64 -12.03 4.28 -2.10
CA ALA A 64 -12.57 4.84 -3.33
C ALA A 64 -13.07 3.77 -4.31
N ALA A 65 -12.40 2.61 -4.38
CA ALA A 65 -12.80 1.49 -5.24
C ALA A 65 -14.09 0.79 -4.80
N SER A 66 -14.43 0.85 -3.51
CA SER A 66 -15.65 0.24 -2.94
C SER A 66 -16.87 1.17 -2.97
N LEU A 67 -16.73 2.41 -3.46
CA LEU A 67 -17.83 3.37 -3.56
C LEU A 67 -18.56 3.26 -4.90
N SER A 68 -19.85 3.61 -4.93
CA SER A 68 -20.58 3.77 -6.19
C SER A 68 -19.95 4.89 -7.04
N ALA A 69 -20.06 4.82 -8.37
CA ALA A 69 -19.43 5.79 -9.28
C ALA A 69 -19.72 7.26 -8.89
N THR A 70 -20.96 7.58 -8.53
CA THR A 70 -21.35 8.94 -8.07
C THR A 70 -20.70 9.32 -6.74
N ALA A 71 -20.60 8.38 -5.80
CA ALA A 71 -19.94 8.61 -4.52
C ALA A 71 -18.41 8.71 -4.68
N GLN A 72 -17.82 7.96 -5.62
CA GLN A 72 -16.41 8.02 -5.97
C GLN A 72 -16.04 9.39 -6.56
N GLU A 73 -16.84 9.90 -7.50
CA GLU A 73 -16.68 11.25 -8.07
C GLU A 73 -16.80 12.33 -6.98
N ALA A 74 -17.83 12.26 -6.13
CA ALA A 74 -17.99 13.20 -5.01
C ALA A 74 -16.83 13.13 -3.99
N PHE A 75 -16.34 11.92 -3.71
CA PHE A 75 -15.23 11.67 -2.78
C PHE A 75 -13.91 12.21 -3.33
N GLY A 76 -13.59 11.93 -4.60
CA GLY A 76 -12.42 12.45 -5.31
C GLY A 76 -12.42 13.98 -5.40
N GLY A 77 -13.58 14.56 -5.72
CA GLY A 77 -13.76 16.00 -5.77
C GLY A 77 -13.57 16.69 -4.42
N THR A 78 -14.12 16.13 -3.35
CA THR A 78 -13.98 16.64 -1.98
C THR A 78 -12.53 16.58 -1.50
N LEU A 79 -11.85 15.45 -1.70
CA LEU A 79 -10.44 15.28 -1.32
C LEU A 79 -9.53 16.21 -2.12
N SER A 80 -9.84 16.50 -3.38
CA SER A 80 -9.09 17.46 -4.20
C SER A 80 -9.19 18.89 -3.63
N VAL A 81 -10.37 19.32 -3.17
CA VAL A 81 -10.54 20.63 -2.53
C VAL A 81 -9.76 20.70 -1.20
N ILE A 82 -9.84 19.65 -0.39
CA ILE A 82 -9.08 19.55 0.87
C ILE A 82 -7.58 19.63 0.57
N ALA A 83 -7.09 18.83 -0.39
CA ALA A 83 -5.69 18.83 -0.79
C ALA A 83 -5.22 20.25 -1.20
N VAL A 84 -5.99 20.98 -2.01
CA VAL A 84 -5.65 22.35 -2.41
C VAL A 84 -5.55 23.30 -1.21
N ALA A 85 -6.45 23.19 -0.23
CA ALA A 85 -6.39 23.97 0.99
C ALA A 85 -5.11 23.68 1.80
N PHE A 86 -4.76 22.40 1.94
CA PHE A 86 -3.53 21.96 2.61
C PHE A 86 -2.26 22.44 1.87
N VAL A 87 -2.17 22.25 0.55
CA VAL A 87 -1.04 22.75 -0.27
C VAL A 87 -0.89 24.25 -0.09
N THR A 88 -1.98 25.00 -0.16
CA THR A 88 -1.95 26.47 0.01
C THR A 88 -1.42 26.85 1.38
N ALA A 89 -1.98 26.26 2.45
CA ALA A 89 -1.55 26.52 3.82
C ALA A 89 -0.06 26.21 4.00
N MET A 90 0.42 25.09 3.45
CA MET A 90 1.81 24.67 3.60
C MET A 90 2.79 25.56 2.83
N VAL A 91 2.43 25.99 1.61
CA VAL A 91 3.26 26.92 0.82
C VAL A 91 3.48 28.24 1.56
N PHE A 92 2.45 28.77 2.25
CA PHE A 92 2.60 29.97 3.09
C PHE A 92 3.32 29.68 4.42
N TRP A 93 3.07 28.54 5.06
CA TRP A 93 3.71 28.14 6.30
C TRP A 93 5.23 27.99 6.13
N MET A 94 5.68 27.21 5.15
CA MET A 94 7.10 27.01 4.88
C MET A 94 7.83 28.29 4.55
N ARG A 95 7.21 29.18 3.76
CA ARG A 95 7.81 30.47 3.42
C ARG A 95 8.08 31.30 4.67
N ARG A 96 7.21 31.22 5.68
CA ARG A 96 7.40 31.89 6.98
C ARG A 96 8.46 31.21 7.84
N SER A 97 8.56 29.88 7.78
CA SER A 97 9.46 29.07 8.62
C SER A 97 10.88 28.87 8.06
N ALA A 98 11.08 29.06 6.75
CA ALA A 98 12.38 28.83 6.09
C ALA A 98 13.58 29.61 6.68
N PRO A 99 13.44 30.85 7.20
CA PRO A 99 14.54 31.56 7.85
C PRO A 99 14.84 31.13 9.30
N SER A 100 13.86 30.61 10.05
CA SER A 100 13.96 30.31 11.48
C SER A 100 14.39 28.87 11.79
N LEU A 101 14.26 27.95 10.82
CA LEU A 101 14.57 26.51 10.98
C LEU A 101 15.99 26.23 11.50
N SER A 102 16.97 27.05 11.15
CA SER A 102 18.37 26.83 11.58
C SER A 102 18.64 27.18 13.04
N GLY A 103 17.80 28.01 13.67
CA GLY A 103 17.94 28.45 15.07
C GLY A 103 17.26 27.49 16.06
N GLU A 104 15.97 27.19 15.85
CA GLU A 104 15.18 26.34 16.75
C GLU A 104 15.66 24.89 16.85
N ILE A 105 16.24 24.38 15.75
CA ILE A 105 16.79 23.03 15.71
C ILE A 105 18.06 22.93 16.56
N LYS A 106 18.81 24.03 16.72
CA LYS A 106 20.03 24.06 17.52
C LYS A 106 19.72 24.00 19.02
N ASP A 107 18.62 24.64 19.44
CA ASP A 107 18.18 24.69 20.84
C ASP A 107 17.43 23.42 21.28
N LYS A 108 16.67 22.78 20.38
CA LYS A 108 15.96 21.52 20.69
C LYS A 108 16.88 20.29 20.71
N VAL A 109 18.07 20.37 20.12
CA VAL A 109 19.06 19.29 20.05
C VAL A 109 19.91 19.18 21.31
N THR A 110 20.18 20.28 22.01
CA THR A 110 20.96 20.28 23.26
C THR A 110 20.23 19.58 24.43
N GLY A 111 18.90 19.43 24.36
CA GLY A 111 18.11 18.65 25.32
C GLY A 111 17.96 17.15 25.00
N ALA A 112 18.34 16.71 23.79
CA ALA A 112 18.04 15.37 23.29
C ALA A 112 18.97 14.25 23.81
N LEU A 113 20.06 14.59 24.52
CA LEU A 113 20.98 13.60 25.07
C LEU A 113 20.46 12.90 26.33
N GLY A 114 19.36 13.39 26.93
CA GLY A 114 18.67 12.76 28.06
C GLY A 114 17.50 11.84 27.69
N MET A 115 17.13 11.73 26.40
CA MET A 115 15.91 11.03 25.98
C MET A 115 16.12 9.52 25.81
N GLY A 116 15.15 8.75 26.30
CA GLY A 116 15.09 7.28 26.15
C GLY A 116 14.85 6.83 24.71
N ALA A 117 15.15 5.56 24.41
CA ALA A 117 15.08 4.99 23.06
C ALA A 117 13.70 5.18 22.38
N GLY A 118 12.60 5.09 23.14
CA GLY A 118 11.24 5.27 22.61
C GLY A 118 10.95 6.69 22.12
N VAL A 119 11.56 7.72 22.70
CA VAL A 119 11.36 9.11 22.29
C VAL A 119 12.03 9.40 20.95
N LEU A 120 13.18 8.79 20.66
CA LEU A 120 13.84 8.90 19.35
C LEU A 120 13.04 8.23 18.24
N VAL A 121 12.45 7.05 18.52
CA VAL A 121 11.52 6.38 17.60
C VAL A 121 10.29 7.26 17.35
N ALA A 122 9.63 7.72 18.42
CA ALA A 122 8.44 8.55 18.33
C ALA A 122 8.69 9.89 17.61
N THR A 123 9.81 10.55 17.88
CA THR A 123 10.16 11.83 17.24
C THR A 123 10.41 11.64 15.75
N SER A 124 11.11 10.57 15.36
CA SER A 124 11.37 10.28 13.95
C SER A 124 10.09 9.84 13.23
N PHE A 125 9.25 9.04 13.90
CA PHE A 125 7.95 8.61 13.39
C PHE A 125 6.98 9.77 13.19
N LEU A 126 6.81 10.64 14.18
CA LEU A 126 5.89 11.78 14.08
C LEU A 126 6.36 12.80 13.04
N ALA A 127 7.67 13.03 12.97
CA ALA A 127 8.25 13.95 11.99
C ALA A 127 8.08 13.44 10.56
N VAL A 128 8.44 12.18 10.29
CA VAL A 128 8.34 11.63 8.93
C VAL A 128 6.90 11.22 8.59
N GLY A 129 6.12 10.76 9.56
CA GLY A 129 4.76 10.28 9.38
C GLY A 129 3.81 11.38 8.95
N ARG A 130 3.98 12.60 9.50
CA ARG A 130 3.24 13.77 9.03
C ARG A 130 3.50 14.05 7.56
N GLU A 131 4.77 14.21 7.18
CA GLU A 131 5.14 14.50 5.79
C GLU A 131 4.75 13.34 4.85
N GLY A 132 4.82 12.10 5.32
CA GLY A 132 4.40 10.91 4.59
C GLY A 132 2.89 10.84 4.33
N LEU A 133 2.06 11.17 5.32
CA LEU A 133 0.61 11.23 5.17
C LEU A 133 0.19 12.36 4.21
N GLU A 134 0.83 13.52 4.31
CA GLU A 134 0.62 14.64 3.40
C GLU A 134 1.03 14.25 1.96
N THR A 135 2.20 13.61 1.79
CA THR A 135 2.65 13.05 0.50
C THR A 135 1.66 12.06 -0.09
N ALA A 136 1.17 11.11 0.72
CA ALA A 136 0.22 10.10 0.26
C ALA A 136 -1.11 10.73 -0.21
N LEU A 137 -1.63 11.72 0.52
CA LEU A 137 -2.83 12.44 0.15
C LEU A 137 -2.66 13.23 -1.17
N PHE A 138 -1.54 13.93 -1.33
CA PHE A 138 -1.27 14.72 -2.53
C PHE A 138 -1.00 13.85 -3.76
N LEU A 139 -0.27 12.75 -3.59
CA LEU A 139 -0.01 11.81 -4.67
C LEU A 139 -1.28 11.09 -5.09
N TRP A 140 -2.15 10.71 -4.15
CA TRP A 140 -3.43 10.08 -4.45
C TRP A 140 -4.36 11.02 -5.23
N THR A 141 -4.52 12.27 -4.78
CA THR A 141 -5.36 13.26 -5.49
C THR A 141 -4.80 13.63 -6.86
N THR A 142 -3.47 13.76 -6.98
CA THR A 142 -2.80 14.02 -8.27
C THR A 142 -2.89 12.82 -9.21
N ALA A 143 -2.84 11.58 -8.69
CA ALA A 143 -3.01 10.38 -9.48
C ALA A 143 -4.44 10.23 -10.03
N GLN A 144 -5.46 10.52 -9.20
CA GLN A 144 -6.86 10.61 -9.65
C GLN A 144 -7.03 11.63 -10.77
N ALA A 145 -6.47 12.82 -10.59
CA ALA A 145 -6.48 13.89 -11.60
C ALA A 145 -5.79 13.52 -12.92
N ALA A 146 -4.82 12.59 -12.90
CA ALA A 146 -4.03 12.16 -14.05
C ALA A 146 -4.55 10.86 -14.73
N GLY A 147 -5.63 10.26 -14.24
CA GLY A 147 -6.24 9.04 -14.81
C GLY A 147 -5.39 7.76 -14.70
N GLU A 148 -5.64 6.76 -15.55
CA GLU A 148 -4.93 5.44 -15.59
C GLU A 148 -3.46 5.52 -16.06
N SER A 149 -2.76 6.62 -15.80
CA SER A 149 -1.36 6.79 -16.19
C SER A 149 -0.40 6.34 -15.06
N ALA A 150 0.67 5.63 -15.43
CA ALA A 150 1.76 5.30 -14.48
C ALA A 150 2.70 6.49 -14.20
N GLY A 151 2.41 7.67 -14.78
CA GLY A 151 3.21 8.88 -14.69
C GLY A 151 3.38 9.38 -13.25
N PRO A 152 2.29 9.59 -12.48
CA PRO A 152 2.33 10.09 -11.11
C PRO A 152 3.24 9.26 -10.18
N LEU A 153 3.10 7.93 -10.21
CA LEU A 153 3.91 7.03 -9.38
C LEU A 153 5.40 7.10 -9.74
N THR A 154 5.70 7.12 -11.04
CA THR A 154 7.08 7.21 -11.55
C THR A 154 7.72 8.55 -11.20
N GLY A 155 6.96 9.64 -11.34
CA GLY A 155 7.37 10.99 -10.98
C GLY A 155 7.71 11.10 -9.49
N ALA A 156 6.80 10.66 -8.62
CA ALA A 156 7.00 10.64 -7.18
C ALA A 156 8.24 9.86 -6.77
N ALA A 157 8.45 8.67 -7.34
CA ALA A 157 9.62 7.84 -7.06
C ALA A 157 10.93 8.56 -7.43
N ILE A 158 10.99 9.19 -8.61
CA ILE A 158 12.16 9.97 -9.04
C ILE A 158 12.40 11.15 -8.10
N GLY A 159 11.33 11.85 -7.68
CA GLY A 159 11.40 12.96 -6.75
C GLY A 159 11.98 12.55 -5.40
N LEU A 160 11.48 11.45 -4.82
CA LEU A 160 11.95 10.90 -3.54
C LEU A 160 13.42 10.43 -3.61
N VAL A 161 13.82 9.78 -4.70
CA VAL A 161 15.22 9.36 -4.92
C VAL A 161 16.14 10.58 -5.00
N LEU A 162 15.74 11.61 -5.74
CA LEU A 162 16.51 12.86 -5.84
C LEU A 162 16.58 13.58 -4.48
N ALA A 163 15.48 13.62 -3.73
CA ALA A 163 15.45 14.18 -2.38
C ALA A 163 16.43 13.45 -1.45
N ALA A 164 16.42 12.12 -1.44
CA ALA A 164 17.36 11.32 -0.64
C ALA A 164 18.82 11.59 -1.03
N ALA A 165 19.12 11.72 -2.33
CA ALA A 165 20.45 12.07 -2.82
C ALA A 165 20.89 13.48 -2.38
N LEU A 166 19.98 14.46 -2.42
CA LEU A 166 20.23 15.82 -1.95
C LEU A 166 20.48 15.86 -0.44
N CYS A 167 19.66 15.18 0.37
CA CYS A 167 19.84 15.06 1.82
C CYS A 167 21.17 14.39 2.17
N TRP A 168 21.56 13.33 1.45
CA TRP A 168 22.86 12.69 1.62
C TRP A 168 24.03 13.63 1.26
N GLY A 169 23.90 14.41 0.19
CA GLY A 169 24.90 15.41 -0.21
C GLY A 169 25.02 16.57 0.79
N LEU A 170 23.91 17.00 1.40
CA LEU A 170 23.88 17.99 2.48
C LEU A 170 24.54 17.42 3.76
N TYR A 171 24.25 16.17 4.13
CA TYR A 171 24.87 15.48 5.27
C TYR A 171 26.40 15.39 5.13
N ARG A 172 26.91 15.09 3.92
CA ARG A 172 28.36 15.07 3.64
C ARG A 172 29.01 16.46 3.50
N ARG A 173 28.26 17.56 3.68
CA ARG A 173 28.69 18.95 3.46
C ARG A 173 29.20 19.24 2.03
N VAL A 174 28.80 18.43 1.04
CA VAL A 174 29.23 18.58 -0.37
C VAL A 174 28.35 19.59 -1.12
N LEU A 175 27.11 19.81 -0.66
CA LEU A 175 26.16 20.72 -1.29
C LEU A 175 25.90 21.96 -0.43
N ARG A 176 25.96 23.16 -1.02
CA ARG A 176 25.50 24.44 -0.42
C ARG A 176 24.32 24.98 -1.22
N ILE A 177 23.11 24.57 -0.87
CA ILE A 177 21.88 24.97 -1.56
C ILE A 177 21.22 26.12 -0.79
N ASN A 178 20.78 27.16 -1.50
CA ASN A 178 19.95 28.21 -0.91
C ASN A 178 18.49 27.71 -0.82
N LEU A 179 18.13 27.14 0.32
CA LEU A 179 16.81 26.55 0.57
C LEU A 179 15.67 27.55 0.33
N THR A 180 15.85 28.82 0.67
CA THR A 180 14.83 29.86 0.44
C THR A 180 14.50 30.02 -1.04
N LYS A 181 15.51 30.05 -1.93
CA LYS A 181 15.28 30.15 -3.38
C LYS A 181 14.63 28.90 -3.96
N PHE A 182 15.06 27.73 -3.48
CA PHE A 182 14.50 26.45 -3.90
C PHE A 182 13.01 26.35 -3.55
N PHE A 183 12.64 26.57 -2.29
CA PHE A 183 11.23 26.52 -1.85
C PHE A 183 10.36 27.63 -2.46
N THR A 184 10.93 28.80 -2.77
CA THR A 184 10.17 29.86 -3.46
C THR A 184 9.83 29.47 -4.90
N ALA A 185 10.78 28.86 -5.62
CA ALA A 185 10.55 28.42 -7.00
C ALA A 185 9.58 27.24 -7.05
N THR A 186 9.77 26.23 -6.21
CA THR A 186 8.86 25.06 -6.16
C THR A 186 7.47 25.45 -5.65
N GLY A 187 7.37 26.35 -4.67
CA GLY A 187 6.09 26.88 -4.17
C GLY A 187 5.27 27.61 -5.23
N ALA A 188 5.90 28.40 -6.10
CA ALA A 188 5.20 29.06 -7.21
C ALA A 188 4.62 28.04 -8.20
N VAL A 189 5.38 27.00 -8.53
CA VAL A 189 4.92 25.93 -9.44
C VAL A 189 3.78 25.12 -8.81
N LEU A 190 3.85 24.81 -7.51
CA LEU A 190 2.78 24.11 -6.79
C LEU A 190 1.48 24.90 -6.74
N ILE A 191 1.52 26.24 -6.67
CA ILE A 191 0.30 27.06 -6.75
C ILE A 191 -0.38 26.88 -8.11
N VAL A 192 0.38 26.79 -9.21
CA VAL A 192 -0.19 26.57 -10.54
C VAL A 192 -0.82 25.18 -10.64
N ILE A 193 -0.13 24.15 -10.14
CA ILE A 193 -0.66 22.76 -10.12
C ILE A 193 -1.91 22.67 -9.25
N ALA A 194 -1.92 23.30 -8.08
CA ALA A 194 -3.06 23.32 -7.18
C ALA A 194 -4.28 24.00 -7.80
N ALA A 195 -4.09 25.00 -8.69
CA ALA A 195 -5.20 25.56 -9.46
C ALA A 195 -5.84 24.51 -10.38
N GLY A 196 -5.02 23.67 -11.01
CA GLY A 196 -5.47 22.55 -11.84
C GLY A 196 -6.22 21.48 -11.04
N VAL A 197 -5.66 21.05 -9.91
CA VAL A 197 -6.31 20.10 -8.99
C VAL A 197 -7.65 20.64 -8.49
N LEU A 198 -7.75 21.96 -8.22
CA LEU A 198 -9.02 22.60 -7.88
C LEU A 198 -10.02 22.56 -9.03
N GLY A 199 -9.58 22.86 -10.26
CA GLY A 199 -10.41 22.79 -11.46
C GLY A 199 -10.96 21.38 -11.74
N TYR A 200 -10.15 20.35 -11.47
CA TYR A 200 -10.57 18.94 -11.52
C TYR A 200 -11.53 18.58 -10.39
N GLY A 201 -11.21 18.93 -9.14
CA GLY A 201 -12.07 18.66 -8.00
C GLY A 201 -13.45 19.30 -8.12
N LEU A 202 -13.53 20.51 -8.67
CA LEU A 202 -14.80 21.17 -8.98
C LEU A 202 -15.61 20.43 -10.06
N ARG A 203 -14.93 19.78 -11.02
CA ARG A 203 -15.57 18.95 -12.04
C ARG A 203 -16.17 17.70 -11.43
N ASP A 204 -15.39 16.97 -10.66
CA ASP A 204 -15.80 15.74 -9.99
C ASP A 204 -16.99 16.00 -9.03
N LEU A 205 -16.99 17.14 -8.34
CA LEU A 205 -18.13 17.57 -7.54
C LEU A 205 -19.37 17.92 -8.39
N GLN A 206 -19.21 18.39 -9.63
CA GLN A 206 -20.32 18.58 -10.57
C GLN A 206 -20.81 17.26 -11.17
N GLU A 207 -19.92 16.31 -11.43
CA GLU A 207 -20.24 14.98 -11.98
C GLU A 207 -20.96 14.12 -10.93
N GLY A 208 -20.48 14.13 -9.68
CA GLY A 208 -21.09 13.50 -8.52
C GLY A 208 -22.37 14.19 -8.00
N GLY A 209 -22.83 15.25 -8.67
CA GLY A 209 -24.10 15.93 -8.35
C GLY A 209 -24.10 16.83 -7.11
N VAL A 210 -22.92 17.08 -6.50
CA VAL A 210 -22.75 17.94 -5.32
C VAL A 210 -22.84 19.42 -5.69
N LEU A 211 -22.31 19.81 -6.86
CA LEU A 211 -22.33 21.19 -7.37
C LEU A 211 -23.13 21.32 -8.68
N PRO A 212 -23.89 22.42 -8.87
CA PRO A 212 -24.66 22.63 -10.09
C PRO A 212 -23.77 23.04 -11.28
N GLY A 213 -24.32 22.92 -12.50
CA GLY A 213 -23.69 23.46 -13.71
C GLY A 213 -22.87 22.48 -14.56
N ARG A 214 -23.12 21.17 -14.43
CA ARG A 214 -22.47 20.10 -15.23
C ARG A 214 -22.52 20.32 -16.76
N THR A 215 -23.53 21.03 -17.27
CA THR A 215 -23.72 21.31 -18.70
C THR A 215 -23.38 22.76 -19.10
N SER A 216 -22.91 23.58 -18.15
CA SER A 216 -22.61 25.00 -18.38
C SER A 216 -21.13 25.17 -18.77
N TYR A 217 -20.83 24.90 -20.04
CA TYR A 217 -19.48 25.02 -20.59
C TYR A 217 -19.07 26.49 -20.78
N ALA A 218 -17.87 26.86 -20.31
CA ALA A 218 -17.24 28.14 -20.62
C ALA A 218 -16.67 28.13 -22.04
N PHE A 219 -16.08 27.00 -22.42
CA PHE A 219 -15.61 26.70 -23.76
C PHE A 219 -15.62 25.18 -23.97
N ASP A 220 -15.86 24.78 -25.22
CA ASP A 220 -15.74 23.41 -25.68
C ASP A 220 -14.95 23.42 -26.99
N LEU A 221 -13.68 23.03 -26.91
CA LEU A 221 -12.75 22.98 -28.02
C LEU A 221 -12.50 21.53 -28.49
N SER A 222 -13.29 20.56 -28.00
CA SER A 222 -13.12 19.13 -28.31
C SER A 222 -13.21 18.79 -29.80
N GLY A 223 -13.89 19.63 -30.60
CA GLY A 223 -13.98 19.48 -32.05
C GLY A 223 -12.78 20.04 -32.84
N SER A 224 -11.89 20.81 -32.22
CA SER A 224 -10.75 21.48 -32.89
C SER A 224 -9.38 21.16 -32.26
N VAL A 225 -9.38 20.69 -31.01
CA VAL A 225 -8.18 20.31 -30.27
C VAL A 225 -8.22 18.81 -30.04
N ASP A 226 -7.27 18.10 -30.66
CA ASP A 226 -7.08 16.67 -30.43
C ASP A 226 -6.61 16.45 -28.98
N ALA A 227 -7.45 15.80 -28.18
CA ALA A 227 -7.16 15.47 -26.78
C ALA A 227 -5.98 14.49 -26.64
N GLY A 228 -5.64 13.73 -27.69
CA GLY A 228 -4.49 12.83 -27.73
C GLY A 228 -3.19 13.48 -28.23
N ALA A 229 -3.22 14.73 -28.66
CA ALA A 229 -2.02 15.43 -29.10
C ALA A 229 -1.09 15.70 -27.92
N TRP A 230 0.23 15.57 -28.15
CA TRP A 230 1.26 15.70 -27.11
C TRP A 230 1.21 17.03 -26.34
N TYR A 231 0.77 18.11 -26.98
CA TYR A 231 0.63 19.42 -26.33
C TYR A 231 -0.63 19.51 -25.47
N SER A 232 -1.72 18.84 -25.87
CA SER A 232 -2.96 18.74 -25.10
C SER A 232 -2.75 17.89 -23.85
N THR A 233 -2.05 16.75 -24.00
CA THR A 233 -1.67 15.90 -22.86
C THR A 233 -0.68 16.60 -21.94
N LEU A 234 0.24 17.41 -22.47
CA LEU A 234 1.16 18.22 -21.64
C LEU A 234 0.42 19.28 -20.83
N VAL A 235 -0.49 20.01 -21.47
CA VAL A 235 -1.29 21.06 -20.81
C VAL A 235 -2.27 20.46 -19.81
N GLN A 236 -2.88 19.32 -20.13
CA GLN A 236 -3.75 18.58 -19.23
C GLN A 236 -2.96 17.95 -18.07
N GLY A 237 -1.82 17.31 -18.31
CA GLY A 237 -1.02 16.67 -17.27
C GLY A 237 -0.39 17.67 -16.29
N VAL A 238 0.04 18.85 -16.77
CA VAL A 238 0.74 19.85 -15.93
C VAL A 238 -0.21 20.88 -15.31
N LEU A 239 -1.20 21.34 -16.08
CA LEU A 239 -2.11 22.42 -15.67
C LEU A 239 -3.53 21.92 -15.40
N ASN A 240 -3.84 20.66 -15.69
CA ASN A 240 -5.19 20.09 -15.59
C ASN A 240 -6.25 20.90 -16.34
N LEU A 241 -5.85 21.45 -17.48
CA LEU A 241 -6.74 22.17 -18.40
C LEU A 241 -7.23 21.20 -19.48
N THR A 242 -8.54 20.96 -19.51
CA THR A 242 -9.19 20.07 -20.47
C THR A 242 -9.76 20.87 -21.65
N PRO A 243 -9.91 20.27 -22.86
CA PRO A 243 -10.50 20.94 -24.02
C PRO A 243 -11.94 21.44 -23.81
N ALA A 244 -12.67 20.83 -22.88
CA ALA A 244 -13.97 21.30 -22.41
C ALA A 244 -13.92 21.58 -20.91
N MET A 245 -14.21 22.81 -20.50
CA MET A 245 -14.28 23.23 -19.09
C MET A 245 -15.57 23.98 -18.80
N THR A 246 -16.17 23.74 -17.63
CA THR A 246 -17.35 24.48 -17.18
C THR A 246 -16.99 25.88 -16.72
N VAL A 247 -17.99 26.78 -16.69
CA VAL A 247 -17.83 28.14 -16.15
C VAL A 247 -17.30 28.11 -14.71
N LEU A 248 -17.77 27.15 -13.90
CA LEU A 248 -17.34 27.00 -12.52
C LEU A 248 -15.87 26.57 -12.43
N GLN A 249 -15.42 25.64 -13.27
CA GLN A 249 -14.02 25.22 -13.32
C GLN A 249 -13.10 26.38 -13.69
N VAL A 250 -13.45 27.16 -14.72
CA VAL A 250 -12.63 28.29 -15.19
C VAL A 250 -12.56 29.40 -14.15
N LEU A 251 -13.67 29.75 -13.51
CA LEU A 251 -13.70 30.75 -12.44
C LEU A 251 -12.93 30.27 -11.21
N GLY A 252 -13.07 29.01 -10.81
CA GLY A 252 -12.35 28.42 -9.68
C GLY A 252 -10.84 28.40 -9.93
N TYR A 253 -10.40 27.89 -11.07
CA TYR A 253 -9.01 27.85 -11.49
C TYR A 253 -8.40 29.26 -11.53
N GLY A 254 -9.03 30.17 -12.29
CA GLY A 254 -8.53 31.52 -12.49
C GLY A 254 -8.55 32.37 -11.22
N GLY A 255 -9.62 32.26 -10.43
CA GLY A 255 -9.78 32.97 -9.16
C GLY A 255 -8.74 32.53 -8.12
N TYR A 256 -8.57 31.22 -7.95
CA TYR A 256 -7.54 30.68 -7.05
C TYR A 256 -6.14 31.12 -7.46
N LEU A 257 -5.79 30.97 -8.74
CA LEU A 257 -4.47 31.35 -9.23
C LEU A 257 -4.21 32.84 -9.05
N ALA A 258 -5.17 33.71 -9.39
CA ALA A 258 -5.02 35.15 -9.27
C ALA A 258 -4.83 35.58 -7.80
N VAL A 259 -5.64 35.06 -6.88
CA VAL A 259 -5.58 35.42 -5.45
C VAL A 259 -4.30 34.88 -4.81
N VAL A 260 -4.08 33.57 -4.91
CA VAL A 260 -3.00 32.87 -4.18
C VAL A 260 -1.63 33.26 -4.74
N MET A 261 -1.45 33.33 -6.06
CA MET A 261 -0.18 33.77 -6.65
C MET A 261 0.13 35.23 -6.29
N THR A 262 -0.88 36.11 -6.29
CA THR A 262 -0.68 37.51 -5.90
C THR A 262 -0.25 37.63 -4.44
N LEU A 263 -0.89 36.90 -3.52
CA LEU A 263 -0.49 36.86 -2.11
C LEU A 263 0.91 36.26 -1.91
N PHE A 264 1.23 35.22 -2.67
CA PHE A 264 2.54 34.56 -2.64
C PHE A 264 3.65 35.52 -3.09
N VAL A 265 3.51 36.15 -4.26
CA VAL A 265 4.50 37.08 -4.84
C VAL A 265 4.59 38.39 -4.04
N ARG A 266 3.47 38.94 -3.55
CA ARG A 266 3.50 40.15 -2.71
C ARG A 266 4.38 39.98 -1.50
N GLY A 267 4.25 38.86 -0.80
CA GLY A 267 5.10 38.64 0.35
C GLY A 267 6.57 38.36 0.00
N VAL A 268 6.90 37.88 -1.21
CA VAL A 268 8.31 37.77 -1.67
C VAL A 268 8.96 39.17 -1.78
N ARG A 269 8.18 40.21 -2.08
CA ARG A 269 8.69 41.60 -2.20
C ARG A 269 8.98 42.24 -0.84
N ASP A 270 8.27 41.86 0.22
CA ASP A 270 8.45 42.43 1.57
C ASP A 270 9.75 41.97 2.28
N THR A 271 10.49 41.01 1.69
CA THR A 271 11.72 40.44 2.27
C THR A 271 13.03 40.97 1.64
N ALA A 272 12.94 41.93 0.70
CA ALA A 272 14.14 42.50 0.07
C ALA A 272 14.89 43.45 1.05
N PRO A 273 16.22 43.31 1.20
CA PRO A 273 16.98 44.14 2.14
C PRO A 273 16.98 45.60 1.67
N ARG A 274 16.53 46.49 2.56
CA ARG A 274 16.59 47.95 2.38
C ARG A 274 18.06 48.36 2.25
N ARG A 275 18.50 48.76 1.05
CA ARG A 275 19.86 49.29 0.84
C ARG A 275 20.01 50.58 1.66
N VAL A 276 20.91 50.55 2.64
CA VAL A 276 21.34 51.75 3.37
C VAL A 276 22.29 52.55 2.47
N PRO A 277 22.08 53.86 2.25
CA PRO A 277 23.01 54.68 1.48
C PRO A 277 24.34 54.85 2.22
N THR A 278 25.45 54.68 1.49
CA THR A 278 26.81 54.97 1.96
C THR A 278 27.14 56.46 1.86
N GLY A 279 27.70 57.02 2.95
CA GLY A 279 28.31 58.36 3.08
C GLY A 279 27.85 58.99 4.40
N VAL A 280 28.69 59.43 5.34
CA VAL A 280 29.88 60.30 5.29
C VAL A 280 30.73 60.05 6.57
N PRO A 281 32.06 60.21 6.58
CA PRO A 281 32.86 60.10 7.80
C PRO A 281 32.91 61.45 8.54
N THR A 282 32.59 61.47 9.84
CA THR A 282 32.82 62.66 10.68
C THR A 282 33.47 62.27 12.02
N ARG A 283 34.49 63.05 12.36
CA ARG A 283 35.47 62.94 13.45
C ARG A 283 34.90 63.21 14.85
N VAL A 284 35.57 62.57 15.85
CA VAL A 284 36.05 63.06 17.16
C VAL A 284 35.12 63.91 18.05
N GLY A 285 34.98 63.51 19.33
CA GLY A 285 34.64 64.44 20.42
C GLY A 285 34.16 63.79 21.73
N THR A 286 35.01 63.88 22.75
CA THR A 286 34.87 63.73 24.21
C THR A 286 33.57 64.20 24.90
N GLU A 287 33.19 63.51 26.00
CA GLU A 287 32.63 64.01 27.29
C GLU A 287 32.41 62.80 28.24
N THR A 288 33.23 62.54 29.28
CA THR A 288 33.23 62.99 30.71
C THR A 288 32.42 62.14 31.72
N ALA A 289 33.05 61.96 32.90
CA ALA A 289 32.54 61.64 34.24
C ALA A 289 32.20 60.15 34.56
N GLU A 290 32.46 59.55 35.72
CA GLU A 290 33.16 59.90 36.99
C GLU A 290 33.20 58.63 37.89
N SER A 291 34.14 58.64 38.84
CA SER A 291 34.49 57.77 40.00
C SER A 291 33.33 57.09 40.78
N ALA A 292 33.46 56.12 41.69
CA ALA A 292 34.56 55.56 42.49
C ALA A 292 34.15 54.22 43.17
N GLU A 293 35.14 53.57 43.79
CA GLU A 293 35.09 52.75 45.02
C GLU A 293 35.10 51.19 44.97
N ALA A 294 36.14 50.65 45.61
CA ALA A 294 36.42 49.26 46.05
C ALA A 294 36.29 49.23 47.61
N PRO A 295 36.66 48.20 48.44
CA PRO A 295 37.63 47.10 48.22
C PRO A 295 37.32 45.76 48.96
N ASP A 296 38.38 44.94 49.07
CA ASP A 296 38.71 43.83 50.00
C ASP A 296 38.30 42.39 49.63
N ALA A 297 39.07 41.35 49.94
CA ALA A 297 40.52 41.10 50.10
C ALA A 297 40.68 39.57 50.30
N THR A 298 41.84 39.04 49.88
CA THR A 298 42.58 37.85 50.38
C THR A 298 41.84 36.59 50.87
N ASP A 299 42.21 35.42 50.36
CA ASP A 299 43.18 34.58 51.10
C ASP A 299 43.85 33.51 50.22
N ALA A 300 45.07 33.16 50.64
CA ALA A 300 46.04 32.30 49.99
C ALA A 300 46.06 30.88 50.59
N SER A 301 46.65 29.93 49.85
CA SER A 301 47.52 28.84 50.36
C SER A 301 47.95 28.00 49.15
N ALA A 302 49.17 28.19 48.64
CA ALA A 302 50.42 27.53 49.06
C ALA A 302 50.46 26.05 48.62
N ALA A 303 51.21 25.74 47.57
CA ALA A 303 52.64 25.39 47.59
C ALA A 303 52.78 23.85 47.75
N THR A 304 53.64 23.14 47.03
CA THR A 304 55.10 23.21 47.15
C THR A 304 55.70 22.11 46.25
N GLU A 305 56.67 22.50 45.41
CA GLU A 305 57.97 21.83 45.10
C GLU A 305 57.98 20.39 44.59
N ALA A 306 59.01 19.89 43.92
CA ALA A 306 60.30 20.39 43.44
C ALA A 306 60.70 19.42 42.29
N GLY A 307 61.41 19.88 41.26
CA GLY A 307 62.88 19.86 41.23
C GLY A 307 63.30 18.61 40.44
N GLU A 308 64.30 18.59 39.58
CA GLU A 308 65.42 19.47 39.21
C GLU A 308 65.77 19.01 37.78
N ALA A 309 66.06 19.91 36.84
CA ALA A 309 67.41 20.42 36.54
C ALA A 309 68.33 19.30 35.97
N THR A 310 69.14 19.50 34.92
CA THR A 310 69.80 20.73 34.48
C THR A 310 70.44 20.50 33.10
N GLU A 311 70.56 21.60 32.33
CA GLU A 311 71.72 21.98 31.49
C GLU A 311 72.11 21.12 30.26
N ALA A 312 72.55 21.67 29.13
CA ALA A 312 72.88 23.04 28.70
C ALA A 312 72.99 23.05 27.16
N GLY A 313 72.84 24.21 26.52
CA GLY A 313 73.28 24.40 25.13
C GLY A 313 72.50 25.43 24.32
N GLU A 314 72.82 26.70 24.59
CA GLU A 314 72.56 27.95 23.86
C GLU A 314 72.26 27.96 22.34
N ALA A 315 71.36 28.90 22.00
CA ALA A 315 71.52 29.96 20.98
C ALA A 315 71.04 29.75 19.52
N THR A 316 69.83 30.28 19.29
CA THR A 316 69.41 31.27 18.28
C THR A 316 69.11 30.89 16.81
N GLU A 317 67.91 31.34 16.42
CA GLU A 317 67.48 31.90 15.12
C GLU A 317 66.93 31.00 13.98
N ALA A 318 65.65 31.28 13.69
CA ALA A 318 64.95 31.29 12.39
C ALA A 318 64.67 29.99 11.60
N GLY A 319 63.36 29.76 11.35
CA GLY A 319 62.86 29.23 10.07
C GLY A 319 62.49 27.74 9.99
N GLU A 320 61.26 27.48 9.54
CA GLU A 320 60.62 26.17 9.31
C GLU A 320 61.40 25.16 8.45
N ALA A 321 61.40 23.87 8.82
CA ALA A 321 61.32 22.72 7.89
C ALA A 321 61.14 21.39 8.65
N GLY A 322 60.37 20.47 8.05
CA GLY A 322 59.87 19.25 8.67
C GLY A 322 60.86 18.12 8.95
N LEU A 323 60.37 17.11 9.68
CA LEU A 323 61.06 15.86 9.99
C LEU A 323 60.44 14.68 9.23
N PRO A 324 61.26 13.67 8.83
CA PRO A 324 60.90 12.67 7.84
C PRO A 324 60.35 11.37 8.44
N ALA A 325 59.77 10.60 7.52
CA ALA A 325 58.96 9.42 7.72
C ALA A 325 59.71 8.18 8.26
N VAL A 326 59.03 7.45 9.14
CA VAL A 326 59.21 6.01 9.37
C VAL A 326 57.98 5.31 8.80
N GLN A 327 58.17 4.42 7.83
CA GLN A 327 57.09 3.60 7.26
C GLN A 327 56.79 2.38 8.13
N PRO A 328 55.51 2.09 8.42
CA PRO A 328 55.07 0.75 8.78
C PRO A 328 54.44 0.03 7.58
N THR A 329 54.82 -1.23 7.46
CA THR A 329 54.33 -2.32 6.63
C THR A 329 52.80 -2.34 6.40
N GLN A 330 52.42 -2.52 5.13
CA GLN A 330 51.03 -2.68 4.67
C GLN A 330 50.44 -4.04 5.06
N ALA A 331 49.25 -4.01 5.67
CA ALA A 331 48.29 -5.12 5.73
C ALA A 331 46.93 -4.65 5.16
N PRO A 332 46.07 -5.56 4.64
CA PRO A 332 45.23 -5.27 3.49
C PRO A 332 43.96 -4.47 3.84
N ARG A 333 43.60 -3.53 2.94
CA ARG A 333 42.34 -2.78 2.95
C ARG A 333 41.12 -3.71 2.93
N ARG A 334 40.49 -3.96 4.07
CA ARG A 334 39.11 -4.49 4.11
C ARG A 334 38.14 -3.35 3.78
N ARG A 335 37.39 -3.51 2.70
CA ARG A 335 36.31 -2.60 2.29
C ARG A 335 35.14 -2.70 3.29
N PRO A 336 34.40 -1.62 3.58
CA PRO A 336 33.25 -1.66 4.47
C PRO A 336 32.06 -2.40 3.85
N ALA A 337 31.50 -3.38 4.56
CA ALA A 337 30.46 -4.30 4.07
C ALA A 337 29.02 -3.73 4.03
N TRP A 338 28.83 -2.41 4.09
CA TRP A 338 27.51 -1.76 4.02
C TRP A 338 27.17 -1.18 2.63
N LEU A 339 28.04 -1.39 1.63
CA LEU A 339 27.82 -0.96 0.25
C LEU A 339 27.14 -2.02 -0.65
N ALA A 340 26.93 -3.24 -0.15
CA ALA A 340 26.30 -4.32 -0.91
C ALA A 340 24.75 -4.21 -1.06
N PRO A 341 23.95 -3.77 -0.07
CA PRO A 341 22.49 -3.80 -0.24
C PRO A 341 21.93 -2.66 -1.12
N VAL A 342 22.66 -1.54 -1.27
CA VAL A 342 22.22 -0.41 -2.11
C VAL A 342 22.43 -0.68 -3.61
N ALA A 343 23.48 -1.43 -3.97
CA ALA A 343 23.79 -1.76 -5.36
C ALA A 343 22.93 -2.93 -5.90
N ILE A 344 22.45 -3.82 -5.02
CA ILE A 344 21.62 -4.97 -5.40
C ILE A 344 20.19 -4.57 -5.77
N VAL A 345 19.67 -3.44 -5.24
CA VAL A 345 18.31 -2.96 -5.54
C VAL A 345 18.27 -1.95 -6.68
N THR A 346 19.28 -1.09 -6.81
CA THR A 346 19.27 0.02 -7.77
C THR A 346 19.60 -0.41 -9.20
N VAL A 347 20.46 -1.42 -9.39
CA VAL A 347 20.93 -1.83 -10.72
C VAL A 347 19.89 -2.67 -11.48
N PRO A 348 19.20 -3.67 -10.87
CA PRO A 348 18.15 -4.41 -11.56
C PRO A 348 16.93 -3.53 -11.89
N ALA A 349 16.57 -2.59 -11.02
CA ALA A 349 15.45 -1.67 -11.23
C ALA A 349 15.68 -0.70 -12.40
N LEU A 350 16.93 -0.23 -12.58
CA LEU A 350 17.30 0.62 -13.72
C LEU A 350 17.41 -0.16 -15.04
N ILE A 351 17.82 -1.43 -14.99
CA ILE A 351 17.89 -2.30 -16.17
C ILE A 351 16.48 -2.76 -16.59
N ALA A 352 15.61 -3.10 -15.63
CA ALA A 352 14.20 -3.42 -15.88
C ALA A 352 13.43 -2.19 -16.40
N GLY A 353 13.65 -1.01 -15.81
CA GLY A 353 13.10 0.25 -16.30
C GLY A 353 13.57 0.59 -17.71
N GLY A 354 14.87 0.41 -18.01
CA GLY A 354 15.44 0.65 -19.33
C GLY A 354 14.91 -0.30 -20.42
N ALA A 355 14.74 -1.58 -20.11
CA ALA A 355 14.20 -2.58 -21.04
C ALA A 355 12.70 -2.35 -21.36
N ILE A 356 11.92 -1.86 -20.38
CA ILE A 356 10.49 -1.56 -20.56
C ILE A 356 10.26 -0.28 -21.38
N VAL A 357 11.17 0.70 -21.31
CA VAL A 357 11.08 1.95 -22.07
C VAL A 357 11.55 1.81 -23.51
N LEU A 358 12.55 0.96 -23.79
CA LEU A 358 13.16 0.85 -25.12
C LEU A 358 12.58 -0.27 -26.00
N GLY A 359 11.78 -1.18 -25.43
CA GLY A 359 11.28 -2.37 -26.12
C GLY A 359 9.83 -2.33 -26.62
N ARG A 360 9.08 -1.22 -26.45
CA ARG A 360 7.65 -1.23 -26.81
C ARG A 360 7.44 -1.08 -28.32
N PRO A 361 6.80 -2.06 -29.00
CA PRO A 361 6.36 -1.87 -30.37
C PRO A 361 5.33 -0.73 -30.42
N LYS A 362 5.44 0.09 -31.48
CA LYS A 362 4.51 1.16 -31.82
C LYS A 362 3.07 0.62 -31.79
N PRO A 363 2.14 1.18 -30.99
CA PRO A 363 0.77 0.69 -30.97
C PRO A 363 0.18 0.83 -32.38
N ALA A 364 -0.26 -0.30 -32.94
CA ALA A 364 -1.04 -0.29 -34.17
C ALA A 364 -2.29 0.56 -33.92
N ALA A 365 -2.73 1.32 -34.92
CA ALA A 365 -3.99 2.06 -34.85
C ALA A 365 -5.10 1.07 -34.44
N ALA A 366 -5.62 1.24 -33.22
CA ALA A 366 -6.51 0.27 -32.64
C ALA A 366 -7.87 0.39 -33.33
N GLU A 367 -8.35 -0.72 -33.90
CA GLU A 367 -9.64 -0.78 -34.59
C GLU A 367 -10.75 -0.55 -33.56
N THR A 368 -11.61 0.44 -33.81
CA THR A 368 -12.77 0.72 -32.95
C THR A 368 -13.90 -0.22 -33.31
N VAL A 369 -14.26 -1.08 -32.36
CA VAL A 369 -15.35 -2.05 -32.45
C VAL A 369 -16.55 -1.47 -31.73
N ALA A 370 -17.61 -1.15 -32.47
CA ALA A 370 -18.84 -0.64 -31.91
C ALA A 370 -19.71 -1.76 -31.35
N VAL A 371 -20.29 -1.50 -30.18
CA VAL A 371 -21.16 -2.41 -29.44
C VAL A 371 -22.46 -1.71 -29.04
N SER A 372 -23.54 -2.48 -28.95
CA SER A 372 -24.87 -2.03 -28.50
C SER A 372 -25.73 -3.23 -28.10
N ASP A 373 -26.95 -2.96 -27.63
CA ASP A 373 -27.97 -3.96 -27.31
C ASP A 373 -28.59 -4.65 -28.55
N LYS A 374 -28.26 -4.19 -29.76
CA LYS A 374 -28.81 -4.69 -31.03
C LYS A 374 -27.76 -5.18 -32.02
N GLU A 375 -26.57 -4.63 -31.95
CA GLU A 375 -25.45 -4.92 -32.84
C GLU A 375 -24.16 -5.02 -32.03
N CYS A 376 -23.43 -6.11 -32.19
CA CYS A 376 -22.16 -6.36 -31.51
C CYS A 376 -21.06 -6.60 -32.54
N GLY A 377 -19.90 -5.96 -32.37
CA GLY A 377 -18.75 -6.19 -33.24
C GLY A 377 -18.74 -5.38 -34.54
N LYS A 378 -19.49 -4.28 -34.63
CA LYS A 378 -19.53 -3.47 -35.86
C LYS A 378 -18.18 -2.78 -36.07
N GLY A 379 -17.63 -2.91 -37.28
CA GLY A 379 -16.29 -2.43 -37.60
C GLY A 379 -15.19 -3.46 -37.32
N PHE A 380 -15.53 -4.70 -36.94
CA PHE A 380 -14.57 -5.78 -36.75
C PHE A 380 -14.21 -6.47 -38.08
N SER A 381 -12.94 -6.45 -38.44
CA SER A 381 -12.36 -7.28 -39.51
C SER A 381 -11.55 -8.46 -38.92
N ALA A 382 -11.15 -9.42 -39.76
CA ALA A 382 -10.40 -10.60 -39.31
C ALA A 382 -9.06 -10.19 -38.66
N PRO A 383 -8.87 -10.41 -37.35
CA PRO A 383 -7.66 -9.96 -36.67
C PRO A 383 -6.45 -10.78 -37.13
N LYS A 384 -5.27 -10.15 -37.09
CA LYS A 384 -4.02 -10.85 -37.31
C LYS A 384 -3.69 -11.71 -36.08
N PRO A 385 -3.05 -12.89 -36.25
CA PRO A 385 -2.55 -13.66 -35.12
C PRO A 385 -1.59 -12.85 -34.25
N GLY A 386 -1.59 -13.13 -32.94
CA GLY A 386 -0.78 -12.46 -31.93
C GLY A 386 -1.59 -11.59 -30.97
N ARG A 387 -0.89 -10.87 -30.09
CA ARG A 387 -1.51 -9.95 -29.12
C ARG A 387 -2.10 -8.74 -29.84
N GLN A 388 -3.41 -8.55 -29.74
CA GLN A 388 -4.18 -7.47 -30.34
C GLN A 388 -4.81 -6.59 -29.26
N THR A 389 -5.03 -5.32 -29.59
CA THR A 389 -5.80 -4.38 -28.77
C THR A 389 -6.97 -3.86 -29.59
N PHE A 390 -8.18 -4.05 -29.08
CA PHE A 390 -9.44 -3.62 -29.70
C PHE A 390 -10.03 -2.48 -28.88
N GLN A 391 -10.49 -1.41 -29.53
CA GLN A 391 -11.16 -0.31 -28.82
C GLN A 391 -12.66 -0.54 -28.85
N MET A 392 -13.22 -0.96 -27.73
CA MET A 392 -14.64 -1.30 -27.60
C MET A 392 -15.43 -0.04 -27.27
N HIS A 393 -16.26 0.44 -28.20
CA HIS A 393 -17.06 1.65 -28.02
C HIS A 393 -18.56 1.33 -27.92
N ASN A 394 -19.19 1.73 -26.81
CA ASN A 394 -20.61 1.49 -26.62
C ASN A 394 -21.47 2.59 -27.24
N THR A 395 -22.13 2.23 -28.34
CA THR A 395 -23.09 3.07 -29.08
C THR A 395 -24.54 2.90 -28.63
N GLY A 396 -24.81 1.94 -27.74
CA GLY A 396 -26.12 1.71 -27.16
C GLY A 396 -26.44 2.63 -25.98
N ASP A 397 -27.64 2.48 -25.43
CA ASP A 397 -28.15 3.20 -24.27
C ASP A 397 -28.04 2.40 -22.95
N LYS A 398 -27.51 1.17 -23.02
CA LYS A 398 -27.32 0.27 -21.88
C LYS A 398 -25.86 -0.05 -21.66
N THR A 399 -25.46 -0.22 -20.40
CA THR A 399 -24.18 -0.84 -20.04
C THR A 399 -24.10 -2.25 -20.60
N SER A 400 -22.95 -2.64 -21.14
CA SER A 400 -22.76 -3.95 -21.78
C SER A 400 -21.42 -4.57 -21.38
N GLU A 401 -21.43 -5.88 -21.18
CA GLU A 401 -20.21 -6.68 -21.08
C GLU A 401 -19.86 -7.23 -22.45
N VAL A 402 -18.59 -7.14 -22.83
CA VAL A 402 -18.15 -7.51 -24.17
C VAL A 402 -17.07 -8.58 -24.11
N TYR A 403 -17.31 -9.67 -24.83
CA TYR A 403 -16.43 -10.85 -24.86
C TYR A 403 -15.97 -11.14 -26.28
N LEU A 404 -14.68 -11.48 -26.43
CA LEU A 404 -14.19 -12.16 -27.62
C LEU A 404 -14.33 -13.67 -27.39
N VAL A 405 -15.21 -14.33 -28.12
CA VAL A 405 -15.55 -15.74 -27.90
C VAL A 405 -15.29 -16.62 -29.12
N ASP A 406 -15.09 -17.92 -28.89
CA ASP A 406 -15.37 -18.94 -29.90
C ASP A 406 -16.88 -19.24 -29.87
N PRO A 407 -17.63 -18.94 -30.95
CA PRO A 407 -19.08 -19.11 -30.96
C PRO A 407 -19.54 -20.58 -30.91
N ALA A 408 -18.65 -21.55 -31.15
CA ALA A 408 -18.99 -22.97 -31.08
C ALA A 408 -18.81 -23.55 -29.66
N THR A 409 -17.82 -23.06 -28.91
CA THR A 409 -17.44 -23.60 -27.60
C THR A 409 -17.75 -22.64 -26.44
N ASN A 410 -18.15 -21.40 -26.74
CA ASN A 410 -18.28 -20.27 -25.82
C ASN A 410 -16.98 -19.88 -25.11
N ALA A 411 -15.82 -20.44 -25.48
CA ALA A 411 -14.55 -20.11 -24.86
C ALA A 411 -14.21 -18.62 -25.04
N VAL A 412 -13.86 -17.94 -23.96
CA VAL A 412 -13.56 -16.51 -23.89
C VAL A 412 -12.05 -16.29 -24.01
N TYR A 413 -11.66 -15.36 -24.88
CA TYR A 413 -10.25 -14.99 -25.16
C TYR A 413 -9.87 -13.61 -24.63
N GLY A 414 -10.85 -12.86 -24.14
CA GLY A 414 -10.70 -11.54 -23.54
C GLY A 414 -12.07 -10.89 -23.33
N GLU A 415 -12.15 -10.02 -22.32
CA GLU A 415 -13.39 -9.37 -21.92
C GLU A 415 -13.21 -7.92 -21.50
N VAL A 416 -14.28 -7.14 -21.60
CA VAL A 416 -14.44 -5.81 -21.01
C VAL A 416 -15.77 -5.79 -20.30
N GLU A 417 -15.72 -5.59 -19.00
CA GLU A 417 -16.91 -5.52 -18.17
C GLU A 417 -17.42 -4.09 -18.01
N GLY A 418 -18.73 -3.95 -17.80
CA GLY A 418 -19.33 -2.67 -17.41
C GLY A 418 -19.10 -1.52 -18.41
N LEU A 419 -19.02 -1.79 -19.73
CA LEU A 419 -18.82 -0.75 -20.73
C LEU A 419 -20.07 0.15 -20.81
N ALA A 420 -19.99 1.34 -20.21
CA ALA A 420 -21.11 2.27 -20.10
C ALA A 420 -21.46 2.94 -21.45
N PRO A 421 -22.71 3.39 -21.65
CA PRO A 421 -23.14 4.10 -22.85
C PRO A 421 -22.22 5.29 -23.20
N GLY A 422 -21.81 5.38 -24.47
CA GLY A 422 -20.95 6.45 -24.99
C GLY A 422 -19.47 6.36 -24.60
N THR A 423 -19.05 5.32 -23.87
CA THR A 423 -17.65 5.15 -23.44
C THR A 423 -16.87 4.22 -24.37
N THR A 424 -15.55 4.33 -24.33
CA THR A 424 -14.63 3.45 -25.06
C THR A 424 -13.62 2.85 -24.09
N ARG A 425 -13.41 1.53 -24.15
CA ARG A 425 -12.36 0.84 -23.38
C ARG A 425 -11.56 -0.10 -24.27
N ALA A 426 -10.28 -0.25 -23.96
CA ALA A 426 -9.40 -1.17 -24.67
C ALA A 426 -9.58 -2.60 -24.14
N LEU A 427 -9.81 -3.55 -25.05
CA LEU A 427 -9.76 -4.99 -24.80
C LEU A 427 -8.48 -5.55 -25.41
N VAL A 428 -7.67 -6.24 -24.61
CA VAL A 428 -6.44 -6.88 -25.08
C VAL A 428 -6.65 -8.39 -25.10
N ALA A 429 -6.46 -9.01 -26.27
CA ALA A 429 -6.58 -10.47 -26.42
C ALA A 429 -5.47 -11.02 -27.31
N THR A 430 -5.07 -12.27 -27.07
CA THR A 430 -4.12 -12.97 -27.94
C THR A 430 -4.88 -13.83 -28.94
N VAL A 431 -4.85 -13.46 -30.21
CA VAL A 431 -5.58 -14.18 -31.27
C VAL A 431 -4.69 -15.28 -31.86
N ALA A 432 -5.22 -16.49 -31.94
CA ALA A 432 -4.59 -17.68 -32.52
C ALA A 432 -5.33 -18.11 -33.80
N GLY A 433 -4.90 -19.22 -34.41
CA GLY A 433 -5.69 -19.85 -35.46
C GLY A 433 -6.99 -20.39 -34.88
N GLY A 434 -8.14 -19.90 -35.34
CA GLY A 434 -9.43 -20.21 -34.73
C GLY A 434 -10.62 -19.49 -35.34
N THR A 435 -11.79 -19.70 -34.73
CA THR A 435 -13.03 -18.99 -35.07
C THR A 435 -13.39 -18.06 -33.91
N TYR A 436 -13.69 -16.81 -34.21
CA TYR A 436 -13.93 -15.76 -33.23
C TYR A 436 -15.20 -14.99 -33.53
N ALA A 437 -15.93 -14.58 -32.49
CA ALA A 437 -17.07 -13.66 -32.57
C ALA A 437 -17.05 -12.73 -31.36
N TRP A 438 -17.64 -11.55 -31.51
CA TRP A 438 -17.92 -10.66 -30.38
C TRP A 438 -19.26 -11.02 -29.78
N ARG A 439 -19.34 -11.16 -28.45
CA ARG A 439 -20.59 -11.31 -27.72
C ARG A 439 -20.77 -10.14 -26.78
N CYS A 440 -21.87 -9.43 -26.92
CA CYS A 440 -22.24 -8.28 -26.11
C CYS A 440 -23.43 -8.68 -25.24
N VAL A 441 -23.29 -8.54 -23.93
CA VAL A 441 -24.31 -8.88 -22.94
C VAL A 441 -24.76 -7.59 -22.25
N PRO A 442 -25.88 -6.98 -22.69
CA PRO A 442 -26.38 -5.77 -22.07
C PRO A 442 -26.89 -6.06 -20.65
N SER A 443 -26.90 -5.04 -19.79
CA SER A 443 -27.44 -5.12 -18.42
C SER A 443 -28.91 -5.55 -18.37
N SER A 444 -29.65 -5.38 -19.46
CA SER A 444 -31.01 -5.91 -19.63
C SER A 444 -31.27 -6.26 -21.10
N GLY A 445 -31.85 -7.45 -21.31
CA GLY A 445 -32.14 -7.99 -22.65
C GLY A 445 -31.23 -9.16 -23.03
N PRO A 446 -31.45 -9.78 -24.20
CA PRO A 446 -30.68 -10.94 -24.63
C PRO A 446 -29.26 -10.54 -25.06
N ALA A 447 -28.33 -11.49 -24.96
CA ALA A 447 -26.99 -11.35 -25.53
C ALA A 447 -27.04 -11.27 -27.06
N VAL A 448 -26.18 -10.43 -27.64
CA VAL A 448 -26.03 -10.27 -29.09
C VAL A 448 -24.65 -10.77 -29.50
N THR A 449 -24.59 -11.72 -30.44
CA THR A 449 -23.32 -12.26 -30.95
C THR A 449 -23.11 -11.85 -32.41
N SER A 450 -21.90 -11.36 -32.74
CA SER A 450 -21.52 -10.96 -34.09
C SER A 450 -21.41 -12.16 -35.04
N LYS A 451 -21.26 -11.89 -36.33
CA LYS A 451 -20.85 -12.92 -37.29
C LYS A 451 -19.46 -13.46 -36.89
N ALA A 452 -19.31 -14.78 -37.00
CA ALA A 452 -18.04 -15.45 -36.76
C ALA A 452 -17.01 -15.12 -37.85
N VAL A 453 -15.76 -14.92 -37.45
CA VAL A 453 -14.62 -14.65 -38.32
C VAL A 453 -13.54 -15.70 -38.08
N ARG A 454 -12.91 -16.17 -39.16
CA ARG A 454 -11.87 -17.19 -39.09
C ARG A 454 -10.50 -16.57 -39.25
N VAL A 455 -9.60 -16.89 -38.33
CA VAL A 455 -8.20 -16.47 -38.35
C VAL A 455 -7.35 -17.68 -38.69
N SER A 456 -6.42 -17.50 -39.63
CA SER A 456 -5.50 -18.55 -40.08
C SER A 456 -4.06 -18.23 -39.64
N GLY A 457 -3.33 -19.26 -39.20
CA GLY A 457 -2.00 -19.11 -38.62
C GLY A 457 -2.01 -18.68 -37.15
N GLY A 458 -0.85 -18.79 -36.48
CA GLY A 458 -0.72 -18.61 -35.03
C GLY A 458 -0.80 -19.93 -34.26
N GLY A 459 -0.07 -20.03 -33.14
CA GLY A 459 -0.10 -21.19 -32.24
C GLY A 459 -1.42 -21.32 -31.48
N THR A 460 -1.46 -22.08 -30.40
CA THR A 460 -2.64 -22.19 -29.52
C THR A 460 -2.70 -21.00 -28.55
N THR A 461 -3.86 -20.34 -28.44
CA THR A 461 -4.14 -19.41 -27.33
C THR A 461 -4.90 -20.14 -26.23
N GLN A 462 -4.58 -19.84 -24.98
CA GLN A 462 -5.36 -20.27 -23.83
C GLN A 462 -6.64 -19.44 -23.73
N ALA A 463 -7.78 -20.07 -24.01
CA ALA A 463 -9.11 -19.51 -23.80
C ALA A 463 -9.69 -20.04 -22.49
N VAL A 464 -10.52 -19.25 -21.81
CA VAL A 464 -11.22 -19.67 -20.59
C VAL A 464 -12.63 -20.09 -20.98
N VAL A 465 -13.04 -21.31 -20.61
CA VAL A 465 -14.43 -21.73 -20.78
C VAL A 465 -15.25 -21.06 -19.67
N PRO A 466 -16.25 -20.23 -19.99
CA PRO A 466 -17.01 -19.52 -18.99
C PRO A 466 -17.73 -20.50 -18.05
N VAL A 467 -17.97 -20.08 -16.81
CA VAL A 467 -18.72 -20.83 -15.81
C VAL A 467 -20.07 -20.15 -15.62
N SER A 468 -21.14 -20.94 -15.53
CA SER A 468 -22.46 -20.45 -15.14
C SER A 468 -22.74 -20.72 -13.66
N GLU A 469 -23.69 -19.99 -13.06
CA GLU A 469 -24.21 -20.32 -11.72
C GLU A 469 -24.68 -21.78 -11.64
N GLN A 470 -25.26 -22.30 -12.71
CA GLN A 470 -25.76 -23.67 -12.77
C GLN A 470 -24.63 -24.70 -12.67
N ASP A 471 -23.47 -24.42 -13.26
CA ASP A 471 -22.28 -25.30 -13.19
C ASP A 471 -21.73 -25.37 -11.76
N LEU A 472 -21.74 -24.26 -11.02
CA LEU A 472 -21.31 -24.19 -9.62
C LEU A 472 -22.36 -24.71 -8.63
N SER A 473 -23.63 -24.82 -9.04
CA SER A 473 -24.71 -25.31 -8.16
C SER A 473 -24.44 -26.72 -7.59
N GLY A 474 -23.83 -27.60 -8.39
CA GLY A 474 -23.46 -28.96 -7.99
C GLY A 474 -22.36 -28.98 -6.92
N PRO A 475 -21.18 -28.40 -7.20
CA PRO A 475 -20.12 -28.19 -6.22
C PRO A 475 -20.60 -27.51 -4.94
N LEU A 476 -21.42 -26.46 -5.05
CA LEU A 476 -21.96 -25.75 -3.90
C LEU A 476 -22.82 -26.65 -3.01
N ARG A 477 -23.71 -27.47 -3.60
CA ARG A 477 -24.51 -28.44 -2.81
C ARG A 477 -23.63 -29.45 -2.08
N GLN A 478 -22.55 -29.93 -2.71
CA GLN A 478 -21.62 -30.87 -2.07
C GLN A 478 -20.89 -30.20 -0.90
N TYR A 479 -20.38 -28.98 -1.09
CA TYR A 479 -19.71 -28.23 -0.03
C TYR A 479 -20.65 -27.90 1.13
N ARG A 480 -21.89 -27.46 0.85
CA ARG A 480 -22.91 -27.24 1.89
C ARG A 480 -23.19 -28.52 2.70
N SER A 481 -23.22 -29.69 2.05
CA SER A 481 -23.39 -30.96 2.77
C SER A 481 -22.18 -31.31 3.65
N TYR A 482 -20.97 -31.00 3.20
CA TYR A 482 -19.75 -31.14 4.01
C TYR A 482 -19.81 -30.25 5.25
N VAL A 483 -20.11 -28.96 5.08
CA VAL A 483 -20.22 -27.99 6.19
C VAL A 483 -21.34 -28.38 7.16
N ASP A 484 -22.52 -28.78 6.69
CA ASP A 484 -23.62 -29.21 7.57
C ASP A 484 -23.27 -30.42 8.46
N LYS A 485 -22.58 -31.42 7.89
CA LYS A 485 -22.07 -32.57 8.66
C LYS A 485 -20.99 -32.16 9.65
N GLY A 486 -20.12 -31.24 9.25
CA GLY A 486 -19.12 -30.63 10.11
C GLY A 486 -19.73 -29.90 11.31
N LEU A 487 -20.69 -29.02 11.07
CA LEU A 487 -21.44 -28.31 12.10
C LEU A 487 -22.19 -29.27 13.02
N ALA A 488 -22.76 -30.37 12.48
CA ALA A 488 -23.40 -31.39 13.29
C ALA A 488 -22.43 -32.06 14.28
N THR A 489 -21.21 -32.33 13.82
CA THR A 489 -20.12 -32.89 14.65
C THR A 489 -19.64 -31.85 15.67
N LEU A 490 -19.46 -30.61 15.25
CA LEU A 490 -18.98 -29.50 16.06
C LEU A 490 -19.92 -29.21 17.24
N VAL A 491 -21.23 -29.24 17.03
CA VAL A 491 -22.24 -29.12 18.12
C VAL A 491 -22.02 -30.18 19.20
N GLY A 492 -21.68 -31.42 18.81
CA GLY A 492 -21.37 -32.47 19.78
C GLY A 492 -20.09 -32.17 20.57
N GLN A 493 -19.04 -31.75 19.87
CA GLN A 493 -17.72 -31.48 20.46
C GLN A 493 -17.75 -30.28 21.42
N THR A 494 -18.41 -29.17 21.05
CA THR A 494 -18.51 -27.99 21.92
C THR A 494 -19.38 -28.25 23.16
N ARG A 495 -20.39 -29.11 23.06
CA ARG A 495 -21.15 -29.58 24.24
C ARG A 495 -20.29 -30.42 25.18
N THR A 496 -19.45 -31.32 24.65
CA THR A 496 -18.51 -32.10 25.46
C THR A 496 -17.51 -31.17 26.16
N LEU A 497 -16.92 -30.22 25.43
CA LEU A 497 -16.03 -29.19 25.98
C LEU A 497 -16.68 -28.43 27.15
N ALA A 498 -17.91 -27.92 26.94
CA ALA A 498 -18.64 -27.19 27.96
C ALA A 498 -18.96 -28.07 29.18
N ALA A 499 -19.29 -29.35 28.98
CA ALA A 499 -19.56 -30.30 30.06
C ALA A 499 -18.30 -30.60 30.88
N ASP A 500 -17.14 -30.77 30.25
CA ASP A 500 -15.88 -31.04 30.94
C ASP A 500 -15.33 -29.80 31.67
N ILE A 501 -15.50 -28.60 31.11
CA ILE A 501 -15.22 -27.34 31.82
C ILE A 501 -16.12 -27.24 33.06
N LYS A 502 -17.43 -27.43 32.91
CA LYS A 502 -18.38 -27.38 34.04
C LYS A 502 -18.09 -28.43 35.11
N GLY A 503 -17.61 -29.61 34.71
CA GLY A 503 -17.20 -30.69 35.60
C GLY A 503 -15.85 -30.49 36.29
N GLY A 504 -15.12 -29.42 35.95
CA GLY A 504 -13.77 -29.16 36.49
C GLY A 504 -12.66 -29.99 35.84
N HIS A 505 -12.93 -30.69 34.74
CA HIS A 505 -11.98 -31.54 34.02
C HIS A 505 -11.11 -30.74 33.03
N LEU A 506 -10.41 -29.69 33.49
CA LEU A 506 -9.68 -28.77 32.60
C LEU A 506 -8.62 -29.45 31.72
N GLY A 507 -8.01 -30.55 32.18
CA GLY A 507 -7.08 -31.33 31.36
C GLY A 507 -7.73 -31.99 30.14
N LYS A 508 -8.96 -32.51 30.29
CA LYS A 508 -9.73 -33.06 29.18
C LYS A 508 -10.28 -31.95 28.28
N ALA A 509 -10.75 -30.86 28.90
CA ALA A 509 -11.25 -29.69 28.18
C ALA A 509 -10.24 -29.13 27.18
N ARG A 510 -8.93 -29.15 27.46
CA ARG A 510 -7.90 -28.73 26.47
C ARG A 510 -7.88 -29.61 25.22
N ALA A 511 -8.05 -30.93 25.37
CA ALA A 511 -8.10 -31.85 24.24
C ALA A 511 -9.42 -31.73 23.47
N ASP A 512 -10.54 -31.55 24.17
CA ASP A 512 -11.85 -31.33 23.56
C ASP A 512 -11.92 -29.99 22.83
N TRP A 513 -11.30 -28.95 23.40
CA TRP A 513 -11.18 -27.62 22.78
C TRP A 513 -10.46 -27.74 21.45
N LEU A 514 -9.29 -28.39 21.41
CA LEU A 514 -8.53 -28.55 20.18
C LEU A 514 -9.34 -29.36 19.15
N THR A 515 -9.97 -30.45 19.58
CA THR A 515 -10.80 -31.28 18.68
C THR A 515 -11.95 -30.50 18.06
N ALA A 516 -12.64 -29.68 18.86
CA ALA A 516 -13.72 -28.81 18.39
C ALA A 516 -13.19 -27.69 17.47
N HIS A 517 -12.12 -27.00 17.86
CA HIS A 517 -11.55 -25.90 17.09
C HIS A 517 -11.05 -26.37 15.72
N LEU A 518 -10.33 -27.49 15.65
CA LEU A 518 -9.90 -28.06 14.37
C LEU A 518 -11.07 -28.47 13.47
N THR A 519 -12.17 -28.96 14.06
CA THR A 519 -13.37 -29.26 13.29
C THR A 519 -13.94 -27.98 12.71
N TYR A 520 -14.05 -26.90 13.49
CA TYR A 520 -14.48 -25.58 13.00
C TYR A 520 -13.59 -25.04 11.88
N SER A 521 -12.27 -25.04 12.08
CA SER A 521 -11.28 -24.55 11.11
C SER A 521 -11.32 -25.34 9.79
N SER A 522 -11.55 -26.66 9.85
CA SER A 522 -11.67 -27.50 8.65
C SER A 522 -12.91 -27.20 7.79
N LEU A 523 -13.90 -26.48 8.32
CA LEU A 523 -15.04 -25.99 7.53
C LEU A 523 -14.70 -24.73 6.75
N GLY A 524 -13.45 -24.25 6.85
CA GLY A 524 -12.95 -23.07 6.15
C GLY A 524 -13.62 -21.77 6.60
N ALA A 525 -14.14 -21.74 7.84
CA ALA A 525 -14.88 -20.64 8.48
C ALA A 525 -16.03 -20.02 7.64
N ALA A 526 -16.44 -20.68 6.54
CA ALA A 526 -17.35 -20.16 5.51
C ALA A 526 -17.41 -18.62 5.46
N TYR A 527 -16.25 -17.96 5.30
CA TYR A 527 -16.05 -16.52 5.11
C TYR A 527 -17.30 -15.78 4.64
N GLY A 528 -17.84 -14.88 5.46
CA GLY A 528 -19.06 -14.13 5.16
C GLY A 528 -20.37 -14.92 5.27
N THR A 529 -20.40 -16.22 4.92
CA THR A 529 -21.58 -17.09 5.05
C THR A 529 -22.00 -17.26 6.50
N PHE A 530 -21.05 -17.44 7.44
CA PHE A 530 -21.39 -17.60 8.85
C PHE A 530 -21.86 -16.29 9.52
N GLU A 531 -21.81 -15.15 8.82
CA GLU A 531 -22.27 -13.84 9.31
C GLU A 531 -21.69 -13.54 10.71
N ASP A 532 -22.49 -12.94 11.60
CA ASP A 532 -22.11 -12.59 12.96
C ASP A 532 -21.72 -13.80 13.84
N PHE A 533 -22.01 -15.04 13.42
CA PHE A 533 -21.62 -16.22 14.21
C PHE A 533 -20.11 -16.43 14.22
N ASP A 534 -19.40 -16.11 13.14
CA ASP A 534 -17.94 -16.31 13.09
C ASP A 534 -17.24 -15.48 14.18
N GLN A 535 -17.60 -14.20 14.30
CA GLN A 535 -17.06 -13.33 15.36
C GLN A 535 -17.39 -13.84 16.78
N LYS A 536 -18.56 -14.45 16.97
CA LYS A 536 -18.95 -14.98 18.30
C LYS A 536 -18.33 -16.33 18.62
N ILE A 537 -18.04 -17.14 17.60
CA ILE A 537 -17.49 -18.49 17.73
C ILE A 537 -15.97 -18.47 17.73
N ASN A 538 -15.33 -17.61 16.95
CA ASN A 538 -13.88 -17.59 16.73
C ASN A 538 -13.30 -16.16 16.69
N GLY A 539 -13.98 -15.19 17.30
CA GLY A 539 -13.49 -13.82 17.41
C GLY A 539 -12.23 -13.70 18.26
N ARG A 540 -11.35 -12.77 17.87
CA ARG A 540 -10.09 -12.47 18.54
C ARG A 540 -10.23 -11.32 19.54
N ALA A 541 -9.29 -11.22 20.48
CA ALA A 541 -9.19 -10.08 21.38
C ALA A 541 -8.67 -8.80 20.67
N ASP A 542 -8.02 -8.94 19.52
CA ASP A 542 -7.41 -7.83 18.79
C ASP A 542 -8.45 -6.83 18.29
N GLY A 543 -8.20 -5.55 18.55
CA GLY A 543 -9.10 -4.46 18.19
C GLY A 543 -10.25 -4.21 19.18
N LEU A 544 -10.42 -5.05 20.21
CA LEU A 544 -11.31 -4.76 21.32
C LEU A 544 -10.67 -3.74 22.28
N PRO A 545 -11.44 -2.75 22.79
CA PRO A 545 -10.93 -1.70 23.68
C PRO A 545 -10.11 -2.21 24.86
N ASP A 546 -10.54 -3.31 25.49
CA ASP A 546 -9.91 -3.90 26.66
C ASP A 546 -9.17 -5.23 26.36
N GLY A 547 -8.97 -5.56 25.08
CA GLY A 547 -8.26 -6.76 24.63
C GLY A 547 -8.83 -8.05 25.24
N VAL A 548 -7.97 -8.92 25.80
CA VAL A 548 -8.37 -10.19 26.43
C VAL A 548 -9.27 -10.03 27.67
N HIS A 549 -9.40 -8.81 28.18
CA HIS A 549 -10.28 -8.49 29.31
C HIS A 549 -11.61 -7.85 28.88
N ASP A 550 -11.81 -7.66 27.58
CA ASP A 550 -13.03 -7.08 27.05
C ASP A 550 -14.22 -8.02 27.28
N LYS A 551 -15.37 -7.44 27.61
CA LYS A 551 -16.64 -8.18 27.80
C LYS A 551 -17.12 -8.86 26.51
N ASP A 552 -16.69 -8.35 25.36
CA ASP A 552 -17.08 -8.86 24.05
C ASP A 552 -16.10 -9.93 23.53
N PHE A 553 -15.02 -10.23 24.26
CA PHE A 553 -14.12 -11.33 23.92
C PHE A 553 -14.79 -12.68 24.22
N ALA A 554 -15.12 -13.43 23.17
CA ALA A 554 -15.90 -14.66 23.23
C ALA A 554 -15.34 -15.78 22.34
N GLY A 555 -16.03 -16.91 22.29
CA GLY A 555 -15.70 -18.00 21.36
C GLY A 555 -14.51 -18.88 21.78
N PHE A 556 -13.92 -19.56 20.79
CA PHE A 556 -12.81 -20.49 20.95
C PHE A 556 -11.60 -19.81 21.59
N HIS A 557 -11.18 -18.64 21.10
CA HIS A 557 -10.03 -17.91 21.61
C HIS A 557 -10.23 -17.44 23.06
N ARG A 558 -11.44 -17.02 23.45
CA ARG A 558 -11.74 -16.70 24.86
C ARG A 558 -11.60 -17.92 25.77
N VAL A 559 -12.09 -19.08 25.34
CA VAL A 559 -11.99 -20.34 26.10
C VAL A 559 -10.54 -20.83 26.14
N GLU A 560 -9.81 -20.71 25.04
CA GLU A 560 -8.38 -20.99 24.93
C GLU A 560 -7.59 -20.17 25.95
N TYR A 561 -7.73 -18.85 25.91
CA TYR A 561 -7.02 -17.95 26.81
C TYR A 561 -7.14 -18.41 28.26
N GLY A 562 -8.36 -18.65 28.75
CA GLY A 562 -8.53 -19.08 30.14
C GLY A 562 -8.02 -20.50 30.43
N LEU A 563 -8.15 -21.45 29.50
CA LEU A 563 -7.65 -22.83 29.67
C LEU A 563 -6.12 -22.88 29.79
N TRP A 564 -5.40 -21.97 29.13
CA TRP A 564 -3.93 -21.93 29.14
C TRP A 564 -3.33 -20.86 30.06
N HIS A 565 -4.13 -19.90 30.57
CA HIS A 565 -3.70 -18.86 31.52
C HIS A 565 -4.16 -19.07 32.97
N GLY A 566 -4.64 -20.27 33.30
CA GLY A 566 -4.90 -20.67 34.69
C GLY A 566 -6.22 -20.17 35.27
N GLU A 567 -7.18 -19.81 34.43
CA GLU A 567 -8.54 -19.51 34.88
C GLU A 567 -9.24 -20.75 35.47
N SER A 568 -10.18 -20.50 36.38
CA SER A 568 -10.95 -21.56 37.02
C SER A 568 -12.01 -22.15 36.09
N ALA A 569 -12.39 -23.40 36.32
CA ALA A 569 -13.54 -24.03 35.67
C ALA A 569 -14.84 -23.20 35.84
N ALA A 570 -15.02 -22.56 36.99
CA ALA A 570 -16.18 -21.72 37.28
C ALA A 570 -16.21 -20.48 36.38
N SER A 571 -15.08 -19.80 36.17
CA SER A 571 -15.01 -18.62 35.29
C SER A 571 -15.17 -18.97 33.81
N LEU A 572 -14.72 -20.16 33.40
CA LEU A 572 -14.82 -20.64 32.02
C LEU A 572 -16.18 -21.26 31.65
N THR A 573 -17.01 -21.60 32.63
CA THR A 573 -18.30 -22.28 32.39
C THR A 573 -19.23 -21.45 31.50
N ALA A 574 -19.34 -20.14 31.74
CA ALA A 574 -20.20 -19.26 30.94
C ALA A 574 -19.68 -19.07 29.49
N PRO A 575 -18.39 -18.71 29.26
CA PRO A 575 -17.83 -18.66 27.91
C PRO A 575 -17.98 -19.97 27.11
N ALA A 576 -17.72 -21.13 27.74
CA ALA A 576 -17.85 -22.42 27.06
C ALA A 576 -19.30 -22.75 26.69
N GLN A 577 -20.25 -22.40 27.55
CA GLN A 577 -21.68 -22.56 27.27
C GLN A 577 -22.15 -21.61 26.17
N GLN A 578 -21.63 -20.38 26.14
CA GLN A 578 -21.90 -19.43 25.06
C GLN A 578 -21.40 -19.97 23.72
N LEU A 579 -20.14 -20.42 23.65
CA LEU A 579 -19.58 -21.04 22.44
C LEU A 579 -20.45 -22.20 21.93
N ALA A 580 -20.86 -23.12 22.80
CA ALA A 580 -21.73 -24.23 22.41
C ALA A 580 -23.11 -23.76 21.89
N THR A 581 -23.64 -22.68 22.45
CA THR A 581 -24.91 -22.07 22.05
C THR A 581 -24.80 -21.40 20.67
N GLU A 582 -23.72 -20.65 20.44
CA GLU A 582 -23.48 -19.98 19.15
C GLU A 582 -23.25 -20.99 18.02
N VAL A 583 -22.49 -22.07 18.27
CA VAL A 583 -22.31 -23.16 17.30
C VAL A 583 -23.65 -23.86 16.98
N GLU A 584 -24.51 -24.08 17.98
CA GLU A 584 -25.85 -24.62 17.75
C GLU A 584 -26.74 -23.65 16.97
N GLY A 585 -26.63 -22.35 17.25
CA GLY A 585 -27.29 -21.28 16.51
C GLY A 585 -26.86 -21.27 15.04
N LEU A 586 -25.56 -21.32 14.78
CA LEU A 586 -24.99 -21.39 13.44
C LEU A 586 -25.52 -22.60 12.68
N ARG A 587 -25.51 -23.79 13.27
CA ARG A 587 -26.07 -25.00 12.63
C ARG A 587 -27.54 -24.83 12.24
N LYS A 588 -28.34 -24.14 13.05
CA LYS A 588 -29.77 -23.88 12.75
C LYS A 588 -29.93 -22.84 11.66
N ALA A 589 -29.06 -21.84 11.60
CA ALA A 589 -29.10 -20.77 10.62
C ALA A 589 -28.56 -21.20 9.24
N PHE A 590 -27.50 -22.03 9.22
CA PHE A 590 -26.74 -22.39 8.02
C PHE A 590 -27.58 -22.87 6.82
N PRO A 591 -28.62 -23.72 6.98
CA PRO A 591 -29.48 -24.12 5.87
C PRO A 591 -30.15 -22.96 5.13
N HIS A 592 -30.31 -21.82 5.79
CA HIS A 592 -30.95 -20.60 5.29
C HIS A 592 -29.97 -19.49 4.93
N GLN A 593 -28.68 -19.65 5.23
CA GLN A 593 -27.66 -18.66 4.88
C GLN A 593 -27.42 -18.65 3.37
N ASP A 594 -27.36 -17.43 2.85
CA ASP A 594 -27.06 -17.19 1.45
C ASP A 594 -25.59 -17.54 1.19
N PHE A 595 -25.36 -18.23 0.09
CA PHE A 595 -24.02 -18.67 -0.28
C PHE A 595 -23.89 -18.39 -1.76
N ASP A 596 -23.16 -17.31 -2.08
CA ASP A 596 -22.86 -16.98 -3.45
C ASP A 596 -22.00 -18.10 -4.06
N PRO A 597 -22.47 -18.78 -5.13
CA PRO A 597 -21.66 -19.78 -5.80
C PRO A 597 -20.29 -19.25 -6.25
N SER A 598 -20.14 -17.94 -6.51
CA SER A 598 -18.86 -17.32 -6.89
C SER A 598 -17.82 -17.31 -5.78
N ASP A 599 -18.23 -17.48 -4.51
CA ASP A 599 -17.27 -17.53 -3.40
C ASP A 599 -16.54 -18.88 -3.35
N LEU A 600 -17.13 -19.94 -3.91
CA LEU A 600 -16.59 -21.29 -3.75
C LEU A 600 -15.16 -21.43 -4.33
N PRO A 601 -14.87 -20.91 -5.54
CA PRO A 601 -13.51 -20.83 -6.07
C PRO A 601 -12.57 -19.93 -5.25
N LEU A 602 -13.07 -18.80 -4.75
CA LEU A 602 -12.29 -17.83 -3.97
C LEU A 602 -11.79 -18.44 -2.65
N ARG A 603 -12.66 -19.17 -1.95
CA ARG A 603 -12.36 -19.80 -0.65
C ARG A 603 -11.21 -20.79 -0.71
N ALA A 604 -10.97 -21.43 -1.87
CA ALA A 604 -9.87 -22.36 -2.03
C ALA A 604 -8.52 -21.66 -1.79
N HIS A 605 -8.42 -20.36 -2.11
CA HIS A 605 -7.26 -19.52 -1.88
C HIS A 605 -7.28 -18.86 -0.49
N GLU A 606 -8.37 -18.19 -0.12
CA GLU A 606 -8.46 -17.36 1.10
C GLU A 606 -8.18 -18.13 2.40
N ILE A 607 -8.61 -19.38 2.50
CA ILE A 607 -8.36 -20.21 3.71
C ILE A 607 -6.86 -20.32 3.99
N LEU A 608 -6.04 -20.53 2.96
CA LEU A 608 -4.60 -20.64 3.12
C LEU A 608 -3.91 -19.27 3.22
N GLU A 609 -4.51 -18.22 2.68
CA GLU A 609 -4.01 -16.85 2.82
C GLU A 609 -4.08 -16.41 4.28
N ASN A 610 -5.25 -16.61 4.92
CA ASN A 610 -5.40 -16.39 6.35
C ASN A 610 -4.54 -17.33 7.19
N THR A 611 -4.35 -18.57 6.76
CA THR A 611 -3.40 -19.49 7.41
C THR A 611 -1.99 -18.90 7.40
N LEU A 612 -1.54 -18.35 6.28
CA LEU A 612 -0.23 -17.71 6.17
C LEU A 612 -0.15 -16.44 7.03
N GLN A 613 -1.21 -15.63 7.04
CA GLN A 613 -1.26 -14.36 7.77
C GLN A 613 -1.31 -14.55 9.29
N PHE A 614 -2.14 -15.47 9.77
CA PHE A 614 -2.49 -15.58 11.19
C PHE A 614 -1.92 -16.83 11.86
N GLU A 615 -2.12 -18.00 11.26
CA GLU A 615 -1.73 -19.26 11.89
C GLU A 615 -0.21 -19.45 11.86
N LEU A 616 0.43 -19.22 10.72
CA LEU A 616 1.89 -19.40 10.56
C LEU A 616 2.72 -18.30 11.21
N THR A 617 2.09 -17.20 11.63
CA THR A 617 2.70 -16.14 12.45
C THR A 617 2.48 -16.39 13.95
N GLY A 618 1.51 -17.24 14.32
CA GLY A 618 1.09 -17.48 15.70
C GLY A 618 0.26 -16.33 16.27
N ASP A 619 -0.30 -15.48 15.41
CA ASP A 619 -1.02 -14.26 15.78
C ASP A 619 -2.39 -14.56 16.44
N THR A 620 -2.95 -15.74 16.18
CA THR A 620 -4.20 -16.24 16.77
C THR A 620 -3.98 -17.14 17.99
N ASP A 621 -2.73 -17.32 18.45
CA ASP A 621 -2.41 -18.18 19.60
C ASP A 621 -2.73 -17.49 20.93
N GLU A 622 -3.75 -17.97 21.64
CA GLU A 622 -4.06 -17.51 23.00
C GLU A 622 -3.43 -18.40 24.08
N GLY A 623 -2.33 -19.08 23.74
CA GLY A 623 -1.48 -19.84 24.64
C GLY A 623 -1.52 -21.35 24.45
N SER A 624 -2.32 -21.86 23.51
CA SER A 624 -2.38 -23.31 23.22
C SER A 624 -1.15 -23.83 22.49
N GLY A 625 -0.49 -23.00 21.68
CA GLY A 625 0.60 -23.42 20.82
C GLY A 625 0.16 -24.30 19.65
N THR A 626 -1.11 -24.23 19.25
CA THR A 626 -1.72 -25.19 18.31
C THR A 626 -1.97 -24.66 16.90
N ASN A 627 -1.48 -23.47 16.52
CA ASN A 627 -1.73 -22.90 15.19
C ASN A 627 -1.30 -23.79 14.02
N LEU A 628 -0.26 -24.62 14.17
CA LEU A 628 0.10 -25.58 13.12
C LEU A 628 -0.96 -26.68 12.94
N ALA A 629 -1.67 -27.03 14.00
CA ALA A 629 -2.84 -27.90 13.92
C ALA A 629 -3.99 -27.19 13.20
N THR A 630 -4.23 -25.91 13.51
CA THR A 630 -5.21 -25.08 12.80
C THR A 630 -4.87 -24.96 11.30
N ALA A 631 -3.58 -24.78 10.97
CA ALA A 631 -3.09 -24.75 9.60
C ALA A 631 -3.34 -26.09 8.87
N ASP A 632 -3.17 -27.23 9.55
CA ASP A 632 -3.49 -28.56 9.02
C ASP A 632 -4.99 -28.72 8.76
N ALA A 633 -5.85 -28.26 9.67
CA ALA A 633 -7.29 -28.26 9.49
C ALA A 633 -7.73 -27.35 8.32
N ASN A 634 -7.14 -26.16 8.21
CA ASN A 634 -7.39 -25.24 7.09
C ASN A 634 -6.97 -25.87 5.75
N LEU A 635 -5.81 -26.55 5.70
CA LEU A 635 -5.38 -27.28 4.51
C LEU A 635 -6.37 -28.40 4.12
N ALA A 636 -6.96 -29.10 5.11
CA ALA A 636 -8.00 -30.08 4.87
C ALA A 636 -9.26 -29.43 4.25
N GLY A 637 -9.69 -28.27 4.77
CA GLY A 637 -10.80 -27.48 4.21
C GLY A 637 -10.54 -27.05 2.76
N THR A 638 -9.35 -26.54 2.46
CA THR A 638 -8.94 -26.23 1.08
C THR A 638 -8.96 -27.46 0.17
N ARG A 639 -8.51 -28.62 0.66
CA ARG A 639 -8.52 -29.87 -0.10
C ARG A 639 -9.95 -30.33 -0.43
N GLU A 640 -10.91 -30.09 0.45
CA GLU A 640 -12.32 -30.38 0.17
C GLU A 640 -12.92 -29.44 -0.88
N LEU A 641 -12.60 -28.15 -0.83
CA LEU A 641 -12.99 -27.21 -1.88
C LEU A 641 -12.40 -27.62 -3.24
N LEU A 642 -11.12 -27.97 -3.29
CA LEU A 642 -10.49 -28.47 -4.50
C LEU A 642 -11.15 -29.75 -5.02
N THR A 643 -11.62 -30.62 -4.13
CA THR A 643 -12.32 -31.86 -4.49
C THR A 643 -13.65 -31.56 -5.17
N VAL A 644 -14.47 -30.66 -4.62
CA VAL A 644 -15.77 -30.31 -5.22
C VAL A 644 -15.62 -29.50 -6.52
N LEU A 645 -14.54 -28.74 -6.67
CA LEU A 645 -14.26 -27.92 -7.88
C LEU A 645 -13.53 -28.71 -8.99
N ARG A 646 -12.92 -29.86 -8.66
CA ARG A 646 -12.12 -30.67 -9.59
C ARG A 646 -12.80 -30.97 -10.94
N PRO A 647 -14.12 -31.30 -11.01
CA PRO A 647 -14.79 -31.54 -12.29
C PRO A 647 -14.74 -30.34 -13.23
N LEU A 648 -14.88 -29.12 -12.69
CA LEU A 648 -14.84 -27.88 -13.47
C LEU A 648 -13.41 -27.47 -13.84
N LEU A 649 -12.45 -27.73 -12.96
CA LEU A 649 -11.02 -27.43 -13.17
C LEU A 649 -10.35 -28.39 -14.16
N THR A 650 -10.77 -29.66 -14.22
CA THR A 650 -10.14 -30.67 -15.09
C THR A 650 -10.22 -30.29 -16.57
N THR A 651 -11.32 -29.65 -16.99
CA THR A 651 -11.50 -29.22 -18.38
C THR A 651 -10.83 -27.88 -18.69
N ARG A 652 -10.63 -27.03 -17.68
CA ARG A 652 -10.13 -25.65 -17.82
C ARG A 652 -8.62 -25.52 -17.58
N ALA A 653 -8.10 -26.32 -16.66
CA ALA A 653 -6.71 -26.26 -16.22
C ALA A 653 -6.17 -27.67 -15.85
N PRO A 654 -6.07 -28.59 -16.83
CA PRO A 654 -5.64 -29.97 -16.57
C PRO A 654 -4.22 -30.09 -16.01
N HIS A 655 -3.36 -29.10 -16.27
CA HIS A 655 -1.99 -29.05 -15.75
C HIS A 655 -1.88 -28.42 -14.35
N LEU A 656 -2.91 -27.70 -13.91
CA LEU A 656 -2.92 -27.03 -12.60
C LEU A 656 -3.10 -28.03 -11.46
N LEU A 657 -4.06 -28.95 -11.62
CA LEU A 657 -4.44 -29.90 -10.56
C LEU A 657 -3.27 -30.77 -10.08
N PRO A 658 -2.42 -31.37 -10.95
CA PRO A 658 -1.27 -32.14 -10.49
C PRO A 658 -0.25 -31.31 -9.69
N THR A 659 -0.04 -30.04 -10.07
CA THR A 659 0.86 -29.11 -9.35
C THR A 659 0.29 -28.78 -7.98
N VAL A 660 -0.98 -28.36 -7.92
CA VAL A 660 -1.68 -28.06 -6.66
C VAL A 660 -1.71 -29.29 -5.75
N ASP A 661 -1.99 -30.48 -6.28
CA ASP A 661 -2.00 -31.73 -5.50
C ASP A 661 -0.62 -32.04 -4.92
N ALA A 662 0.45 -31.81 -5.67
CA ALA A 662 1.83 -31.98 -5.20
C ALA A 662 2.18 -30.97 -4.09
N ASP A 663 1.74 -29.73 -4.23
CA ASP A 663 2.02 -28.67 -3.26
C ASP A 663 1.20 -28.80 -1.97
N VAL A 664 -0.05 -29.25 -2.07
CA VAL A 664 -0.85 -29.69 -0.92
C VAL A 664 -0.16 -30.83 -0.18
N ALA A 665 0.37 -31.83 -0.90
CA ALA A 665 1.10 -32.94 -0.28
C ALA A 665 2.43 -32.49 0.36
N ARG A 666 3.12 -31.53 -0.27
CA ARG A 666 4.36 -30.93 0.27
C ARG A 666 4.09 -30.19 1.57
N LEU A 667 3.06 -29.34 1.60
CA LEU A 667 2.67 -28.61 2.81
C LEU A 667 2.22 -29.57 3.92
N GLN A 668 1.39 -30.57 3.59
CA GLN A 668 0.97 -31.62 4.54
C GLN A 668 2.19 -32.30 5.18
N THR A 669 3.18 -32.70 4.37
CA THR A 669 4.40 -33.36 4.87
C THR A 669 5.17 -32.47 5.86
N LEU A 670 5.23 -31.17 5.60
CA LEU A 670 5.92 -30.22 6.49
C LEU A 670 5.14 -29.99 7.79
N LEU A 671 3.81 -29.93 7.74
CA LEU A 671 2.96 -29.83 8.93
C LEU A 671 3.05 -31.10 9.78
N ASP A 672 2.98 -32.29 9.15
CA ASP A 672 3.11 -33.58 9.82
C ASP A 672 4.46 -33.72 10.55
N ALA A 673 5.54 -33.13 10.00
CA ALA A 673 6.85 -33.14 10.65
C ALA A 673 6.88 -32.33 11.96
N ALA A 674 5.97 -31.37 12.14
CA ALA A 674 5.82 -30.59 13.36
C ALA A 674 4.85 -31.23 14.38
N ARG A 675 4.23 -32.37 14.02
CA ARG A 675 3.27 -33.11 14.84
C ARG A 675 3.95 -34.23 15.63
N HIS A 676 3.60 -34.35 16.91
CA HIS A 676 4.11 -35.36 17.84
C HIS A 676 2.96 -36.10 18.52
N GLY A 677 2.36 -37.06 17.80
CA GLY A 677 1.16 -37.75 18.26
C GLY A 677 -0.05 -36.80 18.29
N SER A 678 -0.51 -36.46 19.49
CA SER A 678 -1.61 -35.50 19.70
C SER A 678 -1.14 -34.08 20.01
N THR A 679 0.18 -33.84 20.10
CA THR A 679 0.75 -32.49 20.34
C THR A 679 1.40 -31.94 19.09
N TRP A 680 1.57 -30.62 19.06
CA TRP A 680 2.16 -29.87 17.96
C TRP A 680 3.27 -28.99 18.47
N THR A 681 4.28 -28.76 17.65
CA THR A 681 5.32 -27.77 17.94
C THR A 681 4.73 -26.36 17.80
N PRO A 682 4.75 -25.51 18.84
CA PRO A 682 4.25 -24.14 18.72
C PRO A 682 5.03 -23.37 17.66
N VAL A 683 4.36 -22.49 16.92
CA VAL A 683 4.98 -21.68 15.86
C VAL A 683 6.18 -20.89 16.38
N ALA A 684 6.05 -20.31 17.57
CA ALA A 684 7.11 -19.58 18.25
C ALA A 684 8.39 -20.42 18.51
N GLN A 685 8.25 -21.75 18.61
CA GLN A 685 9.34 -22.69 18.88
C GLN A 685 9.90 -23.34 17.61
N LEU A 686 9.29 -23.13 16.44
CA LEU A 686 9.85 -23.60 15.18
C LEU A 686 11.20 -22.94 14.89
N GLY A 687 12.18 -23.74 14.49
CA GLY A 687 13.45 -23.23 13.96
C GLY A 687 13.23 -22.39 12.71
N ALA A 688 14.05 -21.34 12.52
CA ALA A 688 13.89 -20.38 11.42
C ALA A 688 13.80 -21.04 10.03
N THR A 689 14.58 -22.10 9.80
CA THR A 689 14.56 -22.86 8.54
C THR A 689 13.22 -23.57 8.32
N VAL A 690 12.69 -24.24 9.33
CA VAL A 690 11.40 -24.95 9.22
C VAL A 690 10.27 -23.95 9.03
N ARG A 691 10.28 -22.84 9.78
CA ARG A 691 9.30 -21.76 9.60
C ARG A 691 9.32 -21.21 8.17
N ALA A 692 10.51 -20.94 7.62
CA ALA A 692 10.65 -20.49 6.24
C ALA A 692 10.19 -21.53 5.21
N GLN A 693 10.42 -22.83 5.46
CA GLN A 693 9.95 -23.91 4.59
C GLN A 693 8.43 -24.03 4.58
N VAL A 694 7.79 -24.00 5.75
CA VAL A 694 6.33 -24.05 5.88
C VAL A 694 5.70 -22.82 5.22
N SER A 695 6.12 -21.61 5.58
CA SER A 695 5.59 -20.38 4.97
C SER A 695 5.86 -20.31 3.47
N GLY A 696 7.02 -20.74 3.00
CA GLY A 696 7.34 -20.81 1.57
C GLY A 696 6.52 -21.86 0.82
N ALA A 697 6.17 -22.99 1.47
CA ALA A 697 5.27 -23.98 0.91
C ALA A 697 3.83 -23.49 0.81
N THR A 698 3.33 -22.83 1.86
CA THR A 698 2.02 -22.18 1.83
C THR A 698 1.96 -21.08 0.78
N GLY A 699 3.00 -20.24 0.68
CA GLY A 699 3.08 -19.18 -0.34
C GLY A 699 3.10 -19.71 -1.77
N GLN A 700 3.85 -20.78 -2.06
CA GLN A 700 3.83 -21.40 -3.38
C GLN A 700 2.46 -22.02 -3.70
N LEU A 701 1.86 -22.72 -2.74
CA LEU A 701 0.52 -23.27 -2.91
C LEU A 701 -0.52 -22.17 -3.16
N LEU A 702 -0.41 -21.03 -2.48
CA LEU A 702 -1.27 -19.86 -2.73
C LEU A 702 -1.10 -19.31 -4.15
N GLU A 703 0.14 -19.21 -4.64
CA GLU A 703 0.42 -18.80 -6.02
C GLU A 703 -0.19 -19.79 -7.03
N ASP A 704 -0.07 -21.08 -6.78
CA ASP A 704 -0.67 -22.11 -7.64
C ASP A 704 -2.21 -22.15 -7.55
N LEU A 705 -2.79 -21.73 -6.43
CA LEU A 705 -4.24 -21.60 -6.25
C LEU A 705 -4.81 -20.30 -6.83
N SER A 706 -3.97 -19.27 -7.03
CA SER A 706 -4.42 -17.94 -7.46
C SER A 706 -5.20 -17.91 -8.78
N PRO A 707 -5.00 -18.82 -9.76
CA PRO A 707 -5.81 -18.84 -10.97
C PRO A 707 -7.21 -19.45 -10.80
N VAL A 708 -7.48 -20.18 -9.71
CA VAL A 708 -8.74 -20.92 -9.51
C VAL A 708 -9.97 -19.98 -9.52
N PRO A 709 -9.97 -18.83 -8.84
CA PRO A 709 -11.08 -17.88 -8.90
C PRO A 709 -11.37 -17.42 -10.33
N ASP A 710 -10.37 -16.95 -11.07
CA ASP A 710 -10.53 -16.46 -12.45
C ASP A 710 -11.02 -17.55 -13.41
N LEU A 711 -10.49 -18.77 -13.26
CA LEU A 711 -10.88 -19.91 -14.09
C LEU A 711 -12.33 -20.33 -13.89
N LEU A 712 -12.88 -20.09 -12.70
CA LEU A 712 -14.23 -20.50 -12.32
C LEU A 712 -15.19 -19.33 -12.10
N GLU A 713 -14.76 -18.12 -12.44
CA GLU A 713 -15.57 -16.92 -12.40
C GLU A 713 -16.82 -17.07 -13.25
N ILE A 714 -17.96 -16.69 -12.66
CA ILE A 714 -19.25 -16.70 -13.32
C ILE A 714 -19.25 -15.58 -14.35
N ARG A 715 -19.35 -15.95 -15.63
CA ARG A 715 -19.39 -14.99 -16.73
C ARG A 715 -20.77 -14.98 -17.37
N LYS A 716 -21.33 -13.81 -17.66
CA LYS A 716 -22.64 -13.68 -18.32
C LYS A 716 -22.65 -14.18 -19.77
N SER A 717 -21.48 -14.52 -20.30
CA SER A 717 -21.32 -15.17 -21.60
C SER A 717 -21.60 -16.68 -21.59
N ALA A 718 -21.71 -17.30 -20.41
CA ALA A 718 -21.94 -18.73 -20.19
C ALA A 718 -23.33 -19.20 -20.64
#